data_AF-A0A9P8BL43-F1
#
_entry.id   AF-A0A9P8BL43-F1
#
_cell.length_a   1.000
_cell.length_b   1.000
_cell.length_c   1.000
_cell.angle_alpha   90.00
_cell.angle_beta   90.00
_cell.angle_gamma   90.00
#
_symmetry.space_group_name_H-M   'P 1'
#
loop_
_entity.id
_entity.type
_entity.pdbx_description
1 polymer ?
#
loop_
_entity_poly.entity_id
_entity_poly.type
_entity_poly.pdbx_seq_one_letter_code
_entity_poly.pdbx_strand_id
1 'polypeptide(L)'
;MSLSFAGHTVVVTGAGGGLGRAYSVFFGSRGANVVVNDVSAENAQKVVDQIVKAGGKAVVNTSSVTDGAAVIKTAVDNYGTVTILINNAGILRDKGFKNMTDQEFDLVYQVHVKGAFSVTKAAWPYFRKQKFGRVINTASAAGLFGNFGQANYSAAKMALVTLTKTLAYEGAKYGIKCSAIAPIAASPMTETIMPPEMLKSLSPEFIVPLVAVLAHPNGPDASGKVFELGAGFMAEIRWERTKGVIFKPDASYTPSAIKEKWSEITDFSGAMHPKSLGDNNIQEVMAAAASASPVEASSEVRFDGKTVIITGAGAGLGRIYALMYSKLGANVVVNDVSEKGANSVVDEIKKAGGKAVAAVTSAEDGEAIVKKAVDTFGTVHILIANAGILRDKSFAAMTEQEWDSVFAVHLRGTYKCAKAVWPIFLKQKYGRILTTSSGVGLYGNFGQANYSAAKAGIIGLTKTLAIEGKKYGILANVLAPSAGTAMTQTIWTQEMVEAIKPDFVAPIVGYLTSEDNQDTTGCIFESAAGWNAQVRWQRSGGHGFPHNKPLSPEDVIGKWSVITGFEDGRTTHPTSTQESLQQIVDNFGNVNTNAPSSGSDGDSELVANAKKEKIDPIDFTYTERDVILYNLGVGANAKDLKWTYENDDEFEAIPTFGVVPQFAASSGLPLDWLPNFNPAKLLHGEQFLSIKKPIPTSGTFTNQAKILEVLDKGKAAAVTVQVETKDSKGDVIFENQSTVFIRGSGGFGGRKSGLDRGAASAANVAPKRKPDAVVEEKTSESQAALYRMSGDLNPLHIQPEFAAIGGFDKPILHGLCSLGFSGKHVLQTFGPWKDIKTRV
;
A
#
# COMPACT_ATOMS: atom_id res chain seq x y z
N MET A 1 7.39 -34.36 6.43
CA MET A 1 8.47 -34.14 7.42
C MET A 1 8.57 -32.65 7.68
N SER A 2 8.70 -32.26 8.95
CA SER A 2 8.81 -30.85 9.33
C SER A 2 10.18 -30.27 9.01
N LEU A 3 10.27 -29.04 8.51
CA LEU A 3 11.52 -28.33 8.25
C LEU A 3 12.34 -28.24 9.54
N SER A 4 13.58 -28.70 9.46
CA SER A 4 14.57 -28.67 10.53
C SER A 4 15.65 -27.68 10.17
N PHE A 5 16.09 -26.91 11.16
CA PHE A 5 17.23 -26.00 11.03
C PHE A 5 18.43 -26.45 11.88
N ALA A 6 18.44 -27.72 12.28
CA ALA A 6 19.58 -28.34 12.95
C ALA A 6 20.86 -28.17 12.12
N GLY A 7 21.94 -27.72 12.77
CA GLY A 7 23.23 -27.46 12.12
C GLY A 7 23.34 -26.09 11.44
N HIS A 8 22.27 -25.28 11.45
CA HIS A 8 22.32 -23.90 10.97
C HIS A 8 22.53 -22.90 12.12
N THR A 9 23.34 -21.87 11.84
CA THR A 9 23.49 -20.70 12.72
C THR A 9 22.75 -19.52 12.10
N VAL A 10 21.80 -18.97 12.85
CA VAL A 10 20.89 -17.90 12.44
C VAL A 10 21.23 -16.65 13.24
N VAL A 11 21.58 -15.57 12.54
CA VAL A 11 21.71 -14.23 13.14
C VAL A 11 20.45 -13.44 12.85
N VAL A 12 19.79 -12.93 13.89
CA VAL A 12 18.61 -12.07 13.76
C VAL A 12 18.92 -10.72 14.40
N THR A 13 18.85 -9.64 13.62
CA THR A 13 19.09 -8.28 14.12
C THR A 13 17.80 -7.63 14.61
N GLY A 14 17.87 -6.82 15.68
CA GLY A 14 16.70 -6.23 16.33
C GLY A 14 15.76 -7.30 16.89
N ALA A 15 16.33 -8.29 17.58
CA ALA A 15 15.67 -9.52 17.97
C ALA A 15 15.12 -9.53 19.40
N GLY A 16 15.23 -8.43 20.15
CA GLY A 16 14.73 -8.33 21.52
C GLY A 16 13.20 -8.25 21.64
N GLY A 17 12.49 -8.01 20.53
CA GLY A 17 11.02 -7.90 20.51
C GLY A 17 10.43 -8.10 19.11
N GLY A 18 9.09 -7.98 19.02
CA GLY A 18 8.34 -8.00 17.77
C GLY A 18 8.67 -9.20 16.85
N LEU A 19 8.86 -8.90 15.55
CA LEU A 19 9.20 -9.89 14.52
C LEU A 19 10.53 -10.59 14.78
N GLY A 20 11.56 -9.84 15.18
CA GLY A 20 12.89 -10.40 15.43
C GLY A 20 12.90 -11.45 16.55
N ARG A 21 12.13 -11.21 17.62
CA ARG A 21 11.89 -12.20 18.67
C ARG A 21 11.18 -13.44 18.11
N ALA A 22 10.10 -13.27 17.35
CA ALA A 22 9.33 -14.38 16.80
C ALA A 22 10.19 -15.27 15.88
N TYR A 23 11.01 -14.67 15.01
CA TYR A 23 11.98 -15.42 14.21
C TYR A 23 12.95 -16.20 15.11
N SER A 24 13.57 -15.54 16.09
CA SER A 24 14.57 -16.15 16.96
C SER A 24 14.01 -17.37 17.71
N VAL A 25 12.81 -17.23 18.29
CA VAL A 25 12.14 -18.31 19.00
C VAL A 25 11.81 -19.48 18.06
N PHE A 26 11.29 -19.20 16.87
CA PHE A 26 10.97 -20.23 15.89
C PHE A 26 12.21 -20.99 15.39
N PHE A 27 13.27 -20.27 14.98
CA PHE A 27 14.48 -20.94 14.52
C PHE A 27 15.12 -21.78 15.64
N GLY A 28 15.13 -21.25 16.87
CA GLY A 28 15.57 -22.00 18.05
C GLY A 28 14.74 -23.26 18.29
N SER A 29 13.40 -23.18 18.19
CA SER A 29 12.51 -24.33 18.34
C SER A 29 12.64 -25.37 17.22
N ARG A 30 13.27 -25.01 16.09
CA ARG A 30 13.59 -25.91 14.97
C ARG A 30 15.04 -26.36 14.95
N GLY A 31 15.78 -26.18 16.05
CA GLY A 31 17.12 -26.71 16.26
C GLY A 31 18.27 -25.85 15.74
N ALA A 32 18.01 -24.62 15.31
CA ALA A 32 19.08 -23.70 14.93
C ALA A 32 19.86 -23.19 16.16
N ASN A 33 21.14 -22.85 15.95
CA ASN A 33 21.87 -21.99 16.87
C ASN A 33 21.49 -20.53 16.57
N VAL A 34 21.02 -19.77 17.56
CA VAL A 34 20.50 -18.41 17.33
C VAL A 34 21.40 -17.35 17.97
N VAL A 35 21.77 -16.33 17.21
CA VAL A 35 22.33 -15.08 17.76
C VAL A 35 21.22 -14.06 17.79
N VAL A 36 20.83 -13.66 19.01
CA VAL A 36 19.82 -12.64 19.28
C VAL A 36 20.54 -11.31 19.41
N ASN A 37 20.60 -10.54 18.32
CA ASN A 37 21.18 -9.20 18.33
C ASN A 37 20.11 -8.14 18.67
N ASP A 38 20.31 -7.40 19.75
CA ASP A 38 19.51 -6.22 20.08
C ASP A 38 20.34 -5.24 20.93
N VAL A 39 20.15 -3.93 20.73
CA VAL A 39 20.84 -2.91 21.53
C VAL A 39 20.43 -2.95 23.01
N SER A 40 19.24 -3.47 23.31
CA SER A 40 18.79 -3.73 24.67
C SER A 40 19.26 -5.11 25.14
N ALA A 41 20.29 -5.13 25.98
CA ALA A 41 20.82 -6.35 26.59
C ALA A 41 19.74 -7.14 27.34
N GLU A 42 18.87 -6.45 28.08
CA GLU A 42 17.77 -7.07 28.82
C GLU A 42 16.77 -7.76 27.89
N ASN A 43 16.35 -7.10 26.81
CA ASN A 43 15.39 -7.67 25.87
C ASN A 43 16.00 -8.84 25.10
N ALA A 44 17.25 -8.73 24.66
CA ALA A 44 17.96 -9.84 24.02
C ALA A 44 18.07 -11.05 24.96
N GLN A 45 18.46 -10.82 26.23
CA GLN A 45 18.61 -11.89 27.21
C GLN A 45 17.28 -12.62 27.47
N LYS A 46 16.15 -11.90 27.59
CA LYS A 46 14.83 -12.51 27.75
C LYS A 46 14.49 -13.49 26.62
N VAL A 47 14.85 -13.15 25.37
CA VAL A 47 14.61 -14.02 24.21
C VAL A 47 15.55 -15.23 24.22
N VAL A 48 16.82 -15.03 24.59
CA VAL A 48 17.78 -16.13 24.76
C VAL A 48 17.32 -17.10 25.84
N ASP A 49 16.92 -16.60 27.02
CA ASP A 49 16.42 -17.40 28.12
C ASP A 49 15.19 -18.22 27.71
N GLN A 50 14.27 -17.61 26.93
CA GLN A 50 13.11 -18.30 26.39
C GLN A 50 13.52 -19.48 25.49
N ILE A 51 14.51 -19.28 24.60
CA ILE A 51 15.00 -20.34 23.69
C ILE A 51 15.71 -21.45 24.49
N VAL A 52 16.59 -21.09 25.42
CA VAL A 52 17.36 -22.04 26.24
C VAL A 52 16.44 -22.85 27.15
N LYS A 53 15.46 -22.22 27.79
CA LYS A 53 14.45 -22.90 28.61
C LYS A 53 13.63 -23.91 27.80
N ALA A 54 13.41 -23.66 26.52
CA ALA A 54 12.76 -24.59 25.60
C ALA A 54 13.71 -25.67 25.02
N GLY A 55 14.96 -25.73 25.48
CA GLY A 55 15.97 -26.70 25.04
C GLY A 55 16.75 -26.30 23.77
N GLY A 56 16.55 -25.08 23.25
CA GLY A 56 17.30 -24.55 22.11
C GLY A 56 18.65 -23.95 22.48
N LYS A 57 19.40 -23.49 21.48
CA LYS A 57 20.70 -22.83 21.65
C LYS A 57 20.62 -21.39 21.18
N ALA A 58 20.88 -20.44 22.08
CA ALA A 58 20.91 -19.03 21.74
C ALA A 58 21.97 -18.26 22.53
N VAL A 59 22.47 -17.17 21.96
CA VAL A 59 23.42 -16.26 22.61
C VAL A 59 23.04 -14.81 22.34
N VAL A 60 23.27 -13.94 23.34
CA VAL A 60 23.03 -12.51 23.24
C VAL A 60 24.16 -11.83 22.45
N ASN A 61 23.79 -10.86 21.62
CA ASN A 61 24.72 -9.85 21.12
C ASN A 61 24.10 -8.45 21.28
N THR A 62 24.88 -7.48 21.76
CA THR A 62 24.40 -6.11 22.00
C THR A 62 25.04 -5.05 21.10
N SER A 63 25.79 -5.50 20.09
CA SER A 63 26.48 -4.61 19.16
C SER A 63 25.49 -3.84 18.30
N SER A 64 25.83 -2.60 17.94
CA SER A 64 25.11 -1.87 16.90
C SER A 64 25.17 -2.65 15.59
N VAL A 65 24.10 -2.65 14.81
CA VAL A 65 24.09 -3.25 13.47
C VAL A 65 25.05 -2.57 12.50
N THR A 66 25.46 -1.33 12.77
CA THR A 66 26.51 -0.66 12.00
C THR A 66 27.88 -1.29 12.21
N ASP A 67 28.12 -1.94 13.36
CA ASP A 67 29.29 -2.78 13.64
C ASP A 67 28.98 -4.26 13.31
N GLY A 68 28.79 -4.51 12.02
CA GLY A 68 28.46 -5.86 11.53
C GLY A 68 29.53 -6.90 11.85
N ALA A 69 30.79 -6.48 11.99
CA ALA A 69 31.89 -7.38 12.36
C ALA A 69 31.68 -7.93 13.77
N ALA A 70 31.35 -7.08 14.75
CA ALA A 70 31.08 -7.54 16.12
C ALA A 70 29.84 -8.44 16.20
N VAL A 71 28.78 -8.12 15.44
CA VAL A 71 27.57 -8.96 15.36
C VAL A 71 27.92 -10.38 14.85
N ILE A 72 28.62 -10.47 13.71
CA ILE A 72 28.96 -11.77 13.11
C ILE A 72 30.04 -12.51 13.90
N LYS A 73 30.97 -11.80 14.54
CA LYS A 73 31.98 -12.40 15.44
C LYS A 73 31.32 -13.24 16.53
N THR A 74 30.22 -12.77 17.10
CA THR A 74 29.47 -13.52 18.13
C THR A 74 28.97 -14.87 17.61
N ALA A 75 28.47 -14.92 16.37
CA ALA A 75 28.04 -16.18 15.74
C ALA A 75 29.22 -17.15 15.54
N VAL A 76 30.37 -16.63 15.10
CA VAL A 76 31.57 -17.42 14.81
C VAL A 76 32.22 -17.94 16.09
N ASP A 77 32.35 -17.09 17.12
CA ASP A 77 32.96 -17.48 18.40
C ASP A 77 32.16 -18.58 19.10
N ASN A 78 30.82 -18.54 19.04
CA ASN A 78 29.95 -19.47 19.75
C ASN A 78 29.60 -20.72 18.93
N TYR A 79 29.47 -20.58 17.60
CA TYR A 79 28.91 -21.63 16.74
C TYR A 79 29.74 -21.91 15.48
N GLY A 80 30.93 -21.30 15.35
CA GLY A 80 31.91 -21.54 14.28
C GLY A 80 31.60 -20.91 12.92
N THR A 81 30.35 -20.52 12.66
CA THR A 81 29.95 -19.89 11.39
C THR A 81 28.61 -19.15 11.51
N VAL A 82 28.19 -18.49 10.43
CA VAL A 82 26.83 -18.01 10.18
C VAL A 82 26.32 -18.65 8.88
N THR A 83 25.06 -19.10 8.85
CA THR A 83 24.45 -19.70 7.65
C THR A 83 23.19 -18.96 7.17
N ILE A 84 22.49 -18.31 8.09
CA ILE A 84 21.24 -17.58 7.83
C ILE A 84 21.36 -16.21 8.51
N LEU A 85 21.05 -15.15 7.79
CA LEU A 85 21.03 -13.77 8.30
C LEU A 85 19.65 -13.15 8.02
N ILE A 86 19.01 -12.65 9.07
CA ILE A 86 17.76 -11.92 9.00
C ILE A 86 18.04 -10.46 9.38
N ASN A 87 18.10 -9.60 8.38
CA ASN A 87 18.24 -8.15 8.56
C ASN A 87 16.85 -7.57 8.91
N ASN A 88 16.56 -7.49 10.20
CA ASN A 88 15.28 -7.07 10.76
C ASN A 88 15.37 -5.79 11.60
N ALA A 89 16.54 -5.47 12.17
CA ALA A 89 16.72 -4.27 12.99
C ALA A 89 16.17 -3.01 12.31
N GLY A 90 15.45 -2.21 13.08
CA GLY A 90 14.78 -1.04 12.56
C GLY A 90 14.33 -0.09 13.65
N ILE A 91 14.16 1.17 13.24
CA ILE A 91 13.60 2.27 14.04
C ILE A 91 12.65 3.10 13.17
N LEU A 92 11.78 3.89 13.82
CA LEU A 92 10.94 4.89 13.16
C LEU A 92 11.29 6.29 13.66
N ARG A 93 11.21 7.28 12.77
CA ARG A 93 11.36 8.72 13.06
C ARG A 93 10.39 9.48 12.16
N ASP A 94 9.11 9.20 12.38
CA ASP A 94 8.03 9.65 11.51
C ASP A 94 7.78 11.15 11.72
N LYS A 95 7.94 11.90 10.63
CA LYS A 95 7.73 13.35 10.54
C LYS A 95 7.36 13.68 9.10
N GLY A 96 6.32 14.51 8.92
CA GLY A 96 6.08 15.14 7.61
C GLY A 96 7.36 15.77 7.08
N PHE A 97 7.61 15.67 5.78
CA PHE A 97 8.87 16.03 5.13
C PHE A 97 9.31 17.47 5.43
N LYS A 98 8.36 18.40 5.61
CA LYS A 98 8.63 19.77 6.07
C LYS A 98 9.40 19.81 7.40
N ASN A 99 9.05 18.93 8.33
CA ASN A 99 9.55 18.94 9.71
C ASN A 99 10.66 17.92 9.97
N MET A 100 10.89 16.99 9.05
CA MET A 100 11.96 15.99 9.16
C MET A 100 13.34 16.65 9.21
N THR A 101 14.14 16.31 10.21
CA THR A 101 15.52 16.79 10.35
C THR A 101 16.50 15.86 9.64
N ASP A 102 17.68 16.41 9.37
CA ASP A 102 18.81 15.66 8.82
C ASP A 102 19.21 14.48 9.70
N GLN A 103 19.26 14.69 11.02
CA GLN A 103 19.56 13.64 11.98
C GLN A 103 18.54 12.50 11.95
N GLU A 104 17.25 12.80 11.80
CA GLU A 104 16.20 11.78 11.69
C GLU A 104 16.30 11.00 10.37
N PHE A 105 16.67 11.65 9.27
CA PHE A 105 16.91 10.97 8.00
C PHE A 105 18.12 10.05 8.09
N ASP A 106 19.24 10.57 8.60
CA ASP A 106 20.50 9.85 8.74
C ASP A 106 20.38 8.67 9.68
N LEU A 107 19.73 8.82 10.83
CA LEU A 107 19.59 7.74 11.80
C LEU A 107 18.79 6.56 11.23
N VAL A 108 17.71 6.82 10.48
CA VAL A 108 16.93 5.77 9.82
C VAL A 108 17.75 5.08 8.73
N TYR A 109 18.51 5.83 7.92
CA TYR A 109 19.44 5.25 6.95
C TYR A 109 20.49 4.35 7.64
N GLN A 110 21.11 4.83 8.72
CA GLN A 110 22.17 4.14 9.44
C GLN A 110 21.70 2.78 9.98
N VAL A 111 20.53 2.74 10.62
CA VAL A 111 20.03 1.48 11.21
C VAL A 111 19.57 0.51 10.13
N HIS A 112 18.75 0.96 9.18
CA HIS A 112 18.07 0.05 8.25
C HIS A 112 18.96 -0.37 7.08
N VAL A 113 19.70 0.56 6.49
CA VAL A 113 20.42 0.34 5.23
C VAL A 113 21.89 0.06 5.50
N LYS A 114 22.56 0.95 6.22
CA LYS A 114 23.97 0.75 6.58
C LYS A 114 24.13 -0.46 7.50
N GLY A 115 23.24 -0.65 8.48
CA GLY A 115 23.23 -1.84 9.33
C GLY A 115 23.10 -3.15 8.55
N ALA A 116 22.13 -3.25 7.64
CA ALA A 116 21.99 -4.43 6.78
C ALA A 116 23.22 -4.66 5.90
N PHE A 117 23.82 -3.60 5.34
CA PHE A 117 25.09 -3.69 4.63
C PHE A 117 26.20 -4.24 5.52
N SER A 118 26.45 -3.63 6.68
CA SER A 118 27.57 -3.99 7.57
C SER A 118 27.48 -5.44 8.02
N VAL A 119 26.31 -5.90 8.49
CA VAL A 119 26.13 -7.27 8.97
C VAL A 119 26.23 -8.28 7.83
N THR A 120 25.61 -7.98 6.68
CA THR A 120 25.68 -8.87 5.50
C THR A 120 27.10 -8.94 4.94
N LYS A 121 27.81 -7.81 4.90
CA LYS A 121 29.21 -7.71 4.47
C LYS A 121 30.13 -8.56 5.35
N ALA A 122 29.93 -8.53 6.66
CA ALA A 122 30.69 -9.34 7.61
C ALA A 122 30.37 -10.85 7.50
N ALA A 123 29.11 -11.21 7.18
CA ALA A 123 28.71 -12.61 6.98
C ALA A 123 29.20 -13.18 5.63
N TRP A 124 29.36 -12.32 4.62
CA TRP A 124 29.61 -12.72 3.23
C TRP A 124 30.81 -13.66 3.02
N PRO A 125 31.99 -13.46 3.66
CA PRO A 125 33.12 -14.36 3.51
C PRO A 125 32.82 -15.79 3.98
N TYR A 126 32.06 -15.94 5.07
CA TYR A 126 31.66 -17.24 5.61
C TYR A 126 30.71 -17.95 4.65
N PHE A 127 29.69 -17.23 4.16
CA PHE A 127 28.75 -17.76 3.17
C PHE A 127 29.46 -18.23 1.89
N ARG A 128 30.41 -17.43 1.37
CA ARG A 128 31.19 -17.78 0.17
C ARG A 128 32.08 -19.01 0.39
N LYS A 129 32.73 -19.11 1.55
CA LYS A 129 33.62 -20.22 1.92
C LYS A 129 32.86 -21.53 2.01
N GLN A 130 31.71 -21.53 2.69
CA GLN A 130 30.91 -22.73 2.90
C GLN A 130 29.94 -23.05 1.75
N LYS A 131 29.90 -22.21 0.70
CA LYS A 131 29.01 -22.35 -0.45
C LYS A 131 27.52 -22.44 -0.09
N PHE A 132 27.14 -21.73 0.99
CA PHE A 132 25.77 -21.64 1.46
C PHE A 132 25.56 -20.35 2.23
N GLY A 133 24.45 -19.65 1.94
CA GLY A 133 23.98 -18.54 2.74
C GLY A 133 22.52 -18.20 2.43
N ARG A 134 21.80 -17.68 3.42
CA ARG A 134 20.44 -17.16 3.25
C ARG A 134 20.36 -15.80 3.89
N VAL A 135 19.96 -14.79 3.10
CA VAL A 135 19.80 -13.41 3.59
C VAL A 135 18.36 -12.98 3.37
N ILE A 136 17.68 -12.62 4.46
CA ILE A 136 16.33 -12.07 4.41
C ILE A 136 16.39 -10.61 4.82
N ASN A 137 16.03 -9.71 3.91
CA ASN A 137 15.95 -8.28 4.18
C ASN A 137 14.51 -7.86 4.45
N THR A 138 14.32 -7.14 5.56
CA THR A 138 12.99 -6.64 5.96
C THR A 138 12.74 -5.27 5.35
N ALA A 139 12.02 -5.24 4.23
CA ALA A 139 11.47 -4.05 3.57
C ALA A 139 10.15 -3.61 4.25
N SER A 140 9.27 -2.92 3.54
CA SER A 140 7.91 -2.58 3.98
C SER A 140 7.05 -2.09 2.81
N ALA A 141 5.72 -2.09 2.98
CA ALA A 141 4.79 -1.44 2.06
C ALA A 141 5.12 0.06 1.89
N ALA A 142 5.56 0.76 2.94
CA ALA A 142 6.01 2.15 2.84
C ALA A 142 7.23 2.30 1.91
N GLY A 143 8.12 1.31 1.84
CA GLY A 143 9.21 1.29 0.86
C GLY A 143 8.70 1.13 -0.57
N LEU A 144 7.75 0.20 -0.79
CA LEU A 144 7.21 -0.10 -2.11
C LEU A 144 6.36 1.04 -2.68
N PHE A 145 5.53 1.67 -1.85
CA PHE A 145 4.48 2.60 -2.28
C PHE A 145 4.66 4.05 -1.81
N GLY A 146 5.59 4.30 -0.87
CA GLY A 146 5.66 5.57 -0.15
C GLY A 146 4.61 5.66 0.97
N ASN A 147 4.88 6.46 2.01
CA ASN A 147 3.90 6.72 3.05
C ASN A 147 4.09 8.11 3.65
N PHE A 148 2.98 8.80 3.95
CA PHE A 148 3.03 10.16 4.49
C PHE A 148 3.83 10.20 5.80
N GLY A 149 4.76 11.16 5.92
CA GLY A 149 5.57 11.33 7.12
C GLY A 149 6.74 10.35 7.27
N GLN A 150 6.99 9.53 6.24
CA GLN A 150 7.98 8.44 6.30
C GLN A 150 9.02 8.53 5.18
N ALA A 151 9.37 9.73 4.71
CA ALA A 151 10.31 9.91 3.58
C ALA A 151 11.66 9.19 3.78
N ASN A 152 12.22 9.23 4.99
CA ASN A 152 13.42 8.50 5.40
C ASN A 152 13.21 6.98 5.42
N TYR A 153 12.11 6.51 6.00
CA TYR A 153 11.79 5.09 6.15
C TYR A 153 11.46 4.44 4.79
N SER A 154 10.63 5.08 3.96
CA SER A 154 10.34 4.65 2.60
C SER A 154 11.61 4.55 1.76
N ALA A 155 12.51 5.53 1.86
CA ALA A 155 13.81 5.46 1.20
C ALA A 155 14.63 4.25 1.67
N ALA A 156 14.74 4.06 2.99
CA ALA A 156 15.51 2.95 3.55
C ALA A 156 14.96 1.58 3.15
N LYS A 157 13.64 1.39 3.24
CA LYS A 157 12.99 0.11 2.95
C LYS A 157 13.02 -0.24 1.47
N MET A 158 12.92 0.75 0.58
CA MET A 158 13.09 0.52 -0.86
C MET A 158 14.55 0.20 -1.23
N ALA A 159 15.53 0.81 -0.55
CA ALA A 159 16.94 0.47 -0.73
C ALA A 159 17.22 -1.03 -0.46
N LEU A 160 16.59 -1.59 0.57
CA LEU A 160 16.70 -3.01 0.93
C LEU A 160 16.09 -3.96 -0.12
N VAL A 161 15.07 -3.52 -0.85
CA VAL A 161 14.46 -4.32 -1.93
C VAL A 161 15.47 -4.59 -3.03
N THR A 162 16.16 -3.56 -3.52
CA THR A 162 17.11 -3.73 -4.64
C THR A 162 18.48 -4.20 -4.18
N LEU A 163 18.89 -3.90 -2.94
CA LEU A 163 20.06 -4.55 -2.33
C LEU A 163 19.90 -6.07 -2.37
N THR A 164 18.71 -6.57 -2.00
CA THR A 164 18.37 -8.01 -2.08
C THR A 164 18.58 -8.58 -3.47
N LYS A 165 18.06 -7.92 -4.51
CA LYS A 165 18.20 -8.36 -5.91
C LYS A 165 19.67 -8.43 -6.33
N THR A 166 20.45 -7.42 -5.95
CA THR A 166 21.89 -7.38 -6.25
C THR A 166 22.65 -8.51 -5.55
N LEU A 167 22.40 -8.71 -4.25
CA LEU A 167 23.02 -9.79 -3.48
C LEU A 167 22.62 -11.17 -4.02
N ALA A 168 21.41 -11.32 -4.55
CA ALA A 168 20.97 -12.55 -5.20
C ALA A 168 21.82 -12.88 -6.45
N TYR A 169 22.11 -11.88 -7.29
CA TYR A 169 23.02 -12.07 -8.43
C TYR A 169 24.45 -12.40 -7.99
N GLU A 170 24.99 -11.65 -7.02
CA GLU A 170 26.37 -11.85 -6.55
C GLU A 170 26.57 -13.17 -5.81
N GLY A 171 25.53 -13.61 -5.11
CA GLY A 171 25.50 -14.80 -4.27
C GLY A 171 25.28 -16.12 -5.03
N ALA A 172 24.69 -16.07 -6.22
CA ALA A 172 24.23 -17.26 -6.95
C ALA A 172 25.31 -18.34 -7.11
N LYS A 173 26.51 -17.96 -7.58
CA LYS A 173 27.65 -18.89 -7.77
C LYS A 173 28.24 -19.48 -6.48
N TYR A 174 27.79 -18.99 -5.33
CA TYR A 174 28.20 -19.42 -4.00
C TYR A 174 27.07 -20.11 -3.23
N GLY A 175 25.92 -20.41 -3.85
CA GLY A 175 24.78 -20.99 -3.15
C GLY A 175 24.14 -20.05 -2.12
N ILE A 176 24.41 -18.74 -2.24
CA ILE A 176 23.84 -17.70 -1.38
C ILE A 176 22.57 -17.20 -2.04
N LYS A 177 21.44 -17.29 -1.32
CA LYS A 177 20.14 -16.79 -1.78
C LYS A 177 19.69 -15.63 -0.92
N CYS A 178 19.12 -14.62 -1.56
CA CYS A 178 18.66 -13.41 -0.88
C CYS A 178 17.21 -13.13 -1.25
N SER A 179 16.36 -12.83 -0.27
CA SER A 179 14.95 -12.49 -0.51
C SER A 179 14.54 -11.30 0.38
N ALA A 180 13.54 -10.55 -0.08
CA ALA A 180 13.00 -9.42 0.66
C ALA A 180 11.57 -9.72 1.07
N ILE A 181 11.21 -9.29 2.28
CA ILE A 181 9.83 -9.32 2.76
C ILE A 181 9.36 -7.90 3.07
N ALA A 182 8.10 -7.61 2.78
CA ALA A 182 7.40 -6.38 3.13
C ALA A 182 6.26 -6.74 4.09
N PRO A 183 6.58 -7.00 5.38
CA PRO A 183 5.59 -7.43 6.35
C PRO A 183 4.68 -6.28 6.79
N ILE A 184 3.41 -6.60 7.03
CA ILE A 184 2.49 -5.82 7.83
C ILE A 184 2.26 -6.56 9.15
N ALA A 185 2.65 -5.93 10.25
CA ALA A 185 2.50 -6.46 11.60
C ALA A 185 1.89 -5.38 12.50
N ALA A 186 1.30 -5.81 13.62
CA ALA A 186 0.82 -4.90 14.64
C ALA A 186 1.98 -4.01 15.16
N SER A 187 1.69 -2.73 15.29
CA SER A 187 2.55 -1.68 15.85
C SER A 187 1.72 -0.78 16.78
N PRO A 188 2.36 0.00 17.67
CA PRO A 188 1.64 0.97 18.49
C PRO A 188 0.78 1.96 17.66
N MET A 189 1.17 2.24 16.42
CA MET A 189 0.37 3.06 15.50
C MET A 189 -0.89 2.32 15.05
N THR A 190 -0.80 1.07 14.61
CA THR A 190 -1.98 0.28 14.22
C THR A 190 -2.90 -0.02 15.40
N GLU A 191 -2.37 -0.11 16.62
CA GLU A 191 -3.14 -0.30 17.86
C GLU A 191 -4.16 0.83 18.10
N THR A 192 -3.86 2.05 17.65
CA THR A 192 -4.77 3.20 17.81
C THR A 192 -5.88 3.28 16.77
N ILE A 193 -5.77 2.51 15.69
CA ILE A 193 -6.69 2.57 14.54
C ILE A 193 -7.40 1.25 14.25
N MET A 194 -6.94 0.13 14.82
CA MET A 194 -7.52 -1.20 14.63
C MET A 194 -8.02 -1.80 15.95
N PRO A 195 -9.23 -2.37 15.98
CA PRO A 195 -9.73 -3.21 17.07
C PRO A 195 -8.76 -4.32 17.52
N PRO A 196 -8.75 -4.69 18.82
CA PRO A 196 -7.92 -5.77 19.38
C PRO A 196 -7.97 -7.10 18.61
N GLU A 197 -9.17 -7.47 18.13
CA GLU A 197 -9.38 -8.71 17.38
C GLU A 197 -8.59 -8.74 16.06
N MET A 198 -8.51 -7.62 15.36
CA MET A 198 -7.75 -7.49 14.10
C MET A 198 -6.23 -7.45 14.36
N LEU A 199 -5.81 -6.82 15.46
CA LEU A 199 -4.40 -6.80 15.88
C LEU A 199 -3.89 -8.21 16.21
N LYS A 200 -4.74 -9.07 16.78
CA LYS A 200 -4.43 -10.47 17.04
C LYS A 200 -4.15 -11.24 15.75
N SER A 201 -4.89 -10.93 14.67
CA SER A 201 -4.65 -11.51 13.34
C SER A 201 -3.37 -10.99 12.70
N LEU A 202 -2.88 -9.79 13.05
CA LEU A 202 -1.58 -9.25 12.61
C LEU A 202 -0.38 -9.77 13.43
N SER A 203 -0.52 -10.95 14.04
CA SER A 203 0.53 -11.58 14.83
C SER A 203 1.80 -11.85 14.00
N PRO A 204 3.00 -11.60 14.55
CA PRO A 204 4.28 -12.02 13.97
C PRO A 204 4.31 -13.48 13.51
N GLU A 205 3.56 -14.37 14.18
CA GLU A 205 3.51 -15.81 13.89
C GLU A 205 2.98 -16.14 12.48
N PHE A 206 2.25 -15.21 11.83
CA PHE A 206 1.82 -15.38 10.44
C PHE A 206 2.88 -14.98 9.41
N ILE A 207 3.98 -14.36 9.87
CA ILE A 207 5.09 -13.92 9.01
C ILE A 207 6.25 -14.92 9.05
N VAL A 208 6.50 -15.49 10.24
CA VAL A 208 7.59 -16.46 10.47
C VAL A 208 7.61 -17.61 9.45
N PRO A 209 6.48 -18.25 9.06
CA PRO A 209 6.50 -19.41 8.17
C PRO A 209 7.09 -19.10 6.80
N LEU A 210 6.77 -17.94 6.20
CA LEU A 210 7.39 -17.55 4.94
C LEU A 210 8.90 -17.35 5.10
N VAL A 211 9.32 -16.63 6.15
CA VAL A 211 10.75 -16.39 6.41
C VAL A 211 11.52 -17.72 6.57
N ALA A 212 10.93 -18.70 7.26
CA ALA A 212 11.49 -20.04 7.37
C ALA A 212 11.62 -20.73 6.00
N VAL A 213 10.58 -20.69 5.16
CA VAL A 213 10.62 -21.25 3.81
C VAL A 213 11.72 -20.60 2.96
N LEU A 214 11.84 -19.28 3.00
CA LEU A 214 12.87 -18.53 2.27
C LEU A 214 14.29 -18.85 2.76
N ALA A 215 14.45 -19.13 4.06
CA ALA A 215 15.73 -19.41 4.69
C ALA A 215 16.12 -20.91 4.67
N HIS A 216 15.22 -21.81 4.28
CA HIS A 216 15.52 -23.24 4.34
C HIS A 216 16.41 -23.69 3.15
N PRO A 217 17.39 -24.62 3.34
CA PRO A 217 18.19 -25.16 2.24
C PRO A 217 17.36 -25.75 1.10
N ASN A 218 16.33 -26.52 1.48
CA ASN A 218 15.39 -27.19 0.56
C ASN A 218 14.12 -26.36 0.29
N GLY A 219 14.12 -25.08 0.65
CA GLY A 219 13.02 -24.18 0.29
C GLY A 219 12.94 -23.98 -1.22
N PRO A 220 11.75 -23.63 -1.75
CA PRO A 220 11.59 -23.28 -3.15
C PRO A 220 12.45 -22.06 -3.51
N ASP A 221 12.78 -21.91 -4.79
CA ASP A 221 13.66 -20.82 -5.19
C ASP A 221 12.98 -19.45 -5.10
N ALA A 222 13.56 -18.60 -4.25
CA ALA A 222 13.07 -17.26 -3.96
C ALA A 222 14.16 -16.18 -4.07
N SER A 223 15.33 -16.54 -4.62
CA SER A 223 16.45 -15.61 -4.74
C SER A 223 16.08 -14.42 -5.63
N GLY A 224 16.25 -13.19 -5.13
CA GLY A 224 15.90 -11.93 -5.80
C GLY A 224 14.41 -11.57 -5.76
N LYS A 225 13.56 -12.41 -5.14
CA LYS A 225 12.12 -12.18 -5.00
C LYS A 225 11.77 -11.30 -3.80
N VAL A 226 10.60 -10.66 -3.90
CA VAL A 226 10.04 -9.76 -2.90
C VAL A 226 8.64 -10.26 -2.57
N PHE A 227 8.32 -10.34 -1.28
CA PHE A 227 7.03 -10.83 -0.82
C PHE A 227 6.34 -9.82 0.07
N GLU A 228 5.07 -9.56 -0.19
CA GLU A 228 4.20 -8.82 0.70
C GLU A 228 3.38 -9.81 1.53
N LEU A 229 3.25 -9.54 2.83
CA LEU A 229 2.61 -10.48 3.74
C LEU A 229 2.12 -9.81 5.02
N GLY A 230 1.03 -10.32 5.55
CA GLY A 230 0.43 -9.85 6.79
C GLY A 230 -0.82 -10.66 7.08
N ALA A 231 -1.07 -10.92 8.36
CA ALA A 231 -2.26 -11.64 8.83
C ALA A 231 -2.62 -12.92 8.07
N GLY A 232 -1.62 -13.71 7.69
CA GLY A 232 -1.80 -14.97 6.96
C GLY A 232 -1.94 -14.80 5.45
N PHE A 233 -2.05 -13.60 4.91
CA PHE A 233 -1.94 -13.37 3.47
C PHE A 233 -0.46 -13.29 3.05
N MET A 234 -0.13 -13.89 1.91
CA MET A 234 1.21 -13.89 1.31
C MET A 234 1.13 -13.79 -0.21
N ALA A 235 1.87 -12.85 -0.80
CA ALA A 235 1.94 -12.66 -2.25
C ALA A 235 3.36 -12.26 -2.70
N GLU A 236 3.78 -12.76 -3.86
CA GLU A 236 4.97 -12.25 -4.56
C GLU A 236 4.63 -10.91 -5.25
N ILE A 237 5.59 -9.98 -5.26
CA ILE A 237 5.50 -8.72 -6.01
C ILE A 237 6.64 -8.61 -7.02
N ARG A 238 6.31 -8.18 -8.26
CA ARG A 238 7.25 -7.99 -9.36
C ARG A 238 7.05 -6.65 -10.05
N TRP A 239 8.06 -6.21 -10.81
CA TRP A 239 7.92 -5.05 -11.67
C TRP A 239 7.07 -5.40 -12.90
N GLU A 240 6.20 -4.48 -13.27
CA GLU A 240 5.45 -4.46 -14.51
C GLU A 240 5.74 -3.15 -15.24
N ARG A 241 5.98 -3.23 -16.54
CA ARG A 241 6.39 -2.09 -17.37
C ARG A 241 5.53 -2.03 -18.61
N THR A 242 5.08 -0.84 -19.00
CA THR A 242 4.38 -0.66 -20.28
C THR A 242 5.29 -1.09 -21.45
N LYS A 243 4.69 -1.39 -22.61
CA LYS A 243 5.50 -1.59 -23.83
C LYS A 243 6.32 -0.35 -24.16
N GLY A 244 5.81 0.81 -23.76
CA GLY A 244 6.39 2.10 -24.02
C GLY A 244 6.20 2.54 -25.46
N VAL A 245 6.64 3.76 -25.74
CA VAL A 245 6.54 4.41 -27.05
C VAL A 245 7.93 4.74 -27.54
N ILE A 246 8.16 4.47 -28.83
CA ILE A 246 9.41 4.78 -29.53
C ILE A 246 9.22 6.06 -30.33
N PHE A 247 10.13 7.01 -30.12
CA PHE A 247 10.20 8.28 -30.81
C PHE A 247 11.39 8.29 -31.76
N LYS A 248 11.23 9.00 -32.87
CA LYS A 248 12.33 9.24 -33.81
C LYS A 248 13.42 10.07 -33.13
N PRO A 249 14.68 9.62 -33.08
CA PRO A 249 15.75 10.27 -32.32
C PRO A 249 16.34 11.48 -33.07
N ASP A 250 15.50 12.47 -33.40
CA ASP A 250 15.88 13.72 -34.07
C ASP A 250 15.24 14.95 -33.42
N ALA A 251 15.28 16.11 -34.10
CA ALA A 251 14.77 17.37 -33.58
C ALA A 251 13.25 17.39 -33.33
N SER A 252 12.47 16.45 -33.89
CA SER A 252 11.04 16.31 -33.63
C SER A 252 10.74 15.72 -32.25
N TYR A 253 11.71 15.02 -31.65
CA TYR A 253 11.54 14.42 -30.34
C TYR A 253 11.73 15.46 -29.24
N THR A 254 10.59 16.04 -28.85
CA THR A 254 10.48 17.17 -27.93
C THR A 254 9.60 16.81 -26.74
N PRO A 255 9.61 17.60 -25.65
CA PRO A 255 8.64 17.44 -24.57
C PRO A 255 7.18 17.49 -25.06
N SER A 256 6.90 18.26 -26.13
CA SER A 256 5.58 18.27 -26.75
C SER A 256 5.24 16.96 -27.45
N ALA A 257 6.20 16.31 -28.11
CA ALA A 257 5.98 14.98 -28.68
C ALA A 257 5.63 13.94 -27.60
N ILE A 258 6.28 14.01 -26.43
CA ILE A 258 5.94 13.17 -25.27
C ILE A 258 4.49 13.42 -24.83
N LYS A 259 4.06 14.70 -24.76
CA LYS A 259 2.69 15.09 -24.40
C LYS A 259 1.66 14.43 -25.32
N GLU A 260 1.86 14.50 -26.64
CA GLU A 260 0.91 13.94 -27.63
C GLU A 260 0.76 12.42 -27.51
N LYS A 261 1.83 11.73 -27.07
CA LYS A 261 1.88 10.27 -26.93
C LYS A 261 1.77 9.80 -25.48
N TRP A 262 1.36 10.67 -24.56
CA TRP A 262 1.40 10.39 -23.13
C TRP A 262 0.55 9.19 -22.73
N SER A 263 -0.68 9.12 -23.25
CA SER A 263 -1.61 8.01 -22.99
C SER A 263 -1.01 6.66 -23.37
N GLU A 264 -0.32 6.58 -24.51
CA GLU A 264 0.37 5.38 -24.99
C GLU A 264 1.60 5.01 -24.12
N ILE A 265 2.37 5.99 -23.64
CA ILE A 265 3.51 5.75 -22.73
C ILE A 265 3.03 5.10 -21.42
N THR A 266 1.88 5.54 -20.92
CA THR A 266 1.27 5.10 -19.66
C THR A 266 0.30 3.92 -19.82
N ASP A 267 0.17 3.36 -21.02
CA ASP A 267 -0.72 2.24 -21.27
C ASP A 267 -0.09 0.90 -20.87
N PHE A 268 -0.68 0.25 -19.87
CA PHE A 268 -0.27 -1.08 -19.40
C PHE A 268 -0.91 -2.22 -20.21
N SER A 269 -1.65 -1.93 -21.28
CA SER A 269 -2.13 -2.97 -22.20
C SER A 269 -0.94 -3.71 -22.84
N GLY A 270 -0.87 -5.03 -22.62
CA GLY A 270 0.26 -5.84 -23.06
C GLY A 270 1.59 -5.53 -22.36
N ALA A 271 1.55 -5.11 -21.10
CA ALA A 271 2.72 -4.87 -20.28
C ALA A 271 3.70 -6.06 -20.24
N MET A 272 4.95 -5.74 -19.92
CA MET A 272 6.06 -6.67 -19.78
C MET A 272 6.51 -6.79 -18.32
N HIS A 273 7.25 -7.85 -18.00
CA HIS A 273 7.75 -8.14 -16.65
C HIS A 273 9.27 -8.27 -16.62
N PRO A 274 10.01 -7.16 -16.79
CA PRO A 274 11.48 -7.19 -16.80
C PRO A 274 12.03 -7.66 -15.46
N LYS A 275 13.05 -8.52 -15.53
CA LYS A 275 13.74 -9.12 -14.39
C LYS A 275 15.17 -8.60 -14.26
N SER A 276 15.77 -8.15 -15.35
CA SER A 276 17.16 -7.70 -15.42
C SER A 276 17.34 -6.53 -16.38
N LEU A 277 18.52 -5.90 -16.36
CA LEU A 277 18.90 -4.88 -17.33
C LEU A 277 18.87 -5.37 -18.78
N GLY A 278 19.04 -6.67 -19.02
CA GLY A 278 19.03 -7.26 -20.37
C GLY A 278 17.64 -7.31 -21.01
N ASP A 279 16.57 -7.19 -20.22
CA ASP A 279 15.19 -7.29 -20.70
C ASP A 279 14.66 -5.96 -21.28
N ASN A 280 15.55 -5.02 -21.57
CA ASN A 280 15.21 -3.73 -22.18
C ASN A 280 15.29 -3.76 -23.72
N ASN A 281 15.75 -4.85 -24.33
CA ASN A 281 15.89 -5.06 -25.78
C ASN A 281 16.45 -3.82 -26.52
N ILE A 282 17.48 -3.19 -25.97
CA ILE A 282 17.96 -1.88 -26.43
C ILE A 282 18.32 -1.84 -27.93
N GLN A 283 18.79 -2.96 -28.49
CA GLN A 283 19.09 -3.07 -29.92
C GLN A 283 17.83 -2.99 -30.80
N GLU A 284 16.75 -3.65 -30.39
CA GLU A 284 15.45 -3.60 -31.09
C GLU A 284 14.86 -2.19 -30.99
N VAL A 285 14.97 -1.57 -29.81
CA VAL A 285 14.55 -0.18 -29.58
C VAL A 285 15.28 0.77 -30.53
N MET A 286 16.61 0.67 -30.61
CA MET A 286 17.43 1.52 -31.50
C MET A 286 17.04 1.35 -32.98
N ALA A 287 16.84 0.10 -33.43
CA ALA A 287 16.46 -0.18 -34.82
C ALA A 287 15.06 0.38 -35.15
N ALA A 288 14.10 0.21 -34.24
CA ALA A 288 12.76 0.75 -34.40
C ALA A 288 12.75 2.29 -34.34
N ALA A 289 13.55 2.90 -33.47
CA ALA A 289 13.68 4.35 -33.34
C ALA A 289 14.22 4.99 -34.63
N ALA A 290 15.20 4.36 -35.28
CA ALA A 290 15.75 4.82 -36.57
C ALA A 290 14.67 4.89 -37.67
N SER A 291 13.71 3.95 -37.63
CA SER A 291 12.63 3.82 -38.62
C SER A 291 11.33 4.53 -38.21
N ALA A 292 11.26 5.12 -37.02
CA ALA A 292 10.07 5.79 -36.54
C ALA A 292 9.77 7.08 -37.33
N SER A 293 8.48 7.42 -37.42
CA SER A 293 8.02 8.69 -37.98
C SER A 293 8.12 9.80 -36.92
N PRO A 294 8.40 11.06 -37.32
CA PRO A 294 8.28 12.21 -36.44
C PRO A 294 6.87 12.31 -35.83
N VAL A 295 6.78 12.78 -34.59
CA VAL A 295 5.50 13.10 -33.95
C VAL A 295 5.27 14.61 -34.09
N GLU A 296 4.21 15.01 -34.79
CA GLU A 296 3.80 16.41 -34.87
C GLU A 296 3.12 16.82 -33.56
N ALA A 297 3.57 17.93 -32.97
CA ALA A 297 3.02 18.43 -31.72
C ALA A 297 2.17 19.69 -31.92
N SER A 298 1.03 19.73 -31.25
CA SER A 298 0.03 20.80 -31.40
C SER A 298 0.44 22.13 -30.73
N SER A 299 1.19 22.05 -29.63
CA SER A 299 1.63 23.20 -28.83
C SER A 299 3.02 22.97 -28.22
N GLU A 300 3.86 24.01 -28.19
CA GLU A 300 5.20 23.90 -27.62
C GLU A 300 5.13 23.90 -26.08
N VAL A 301 5.73 22.91 -25.43
CA VAL A 301 5.96 22.90 -23.98
C VAL A 301 7.04 23.93 -23.65
N ARG A 302 6.70 24.92 -22.81
CA ARG A 302 7.58 26.04 -22.44
C ARG A 302 7.84 26.12 -20.94
N PHE A 303 8.90 26.82 -20.57
CA PHE A 303 9.33 27.07 -19.18
C PHE A 303 9.62 28.55 -18.93
N ASP A 304 8.96 29.44 -19.68
CA ASP A 304 9.16 30.87 -19.59
C ASP A 304 8.89 31.36 -18.15
N GLY A 305 9.84 32.10 -17.58
CA GLY A 305 9.77 32.60 -16.21
C GLY A 305 9.98 31.53 -15.11
N LYS A 306 10.20 30.26 -15.47
CA LYS A 306 10.50 29.19 -14.52
C LYS A 306 11.99 29.15 -14.21
N THR A 307 12.32 28.70 -13.00
CA THR A 307 13.71 28.52 -12.55
C THR A 307 13.91 27.06 -12.21
N VAL A 308 14.94 26.46 -12.82
CA VAL A 308 15.22 25.02 -12.75
C VAL A 308 16.58 24.81 -12.12
N ILE A 309 16.63 24.03 -11.05
CA ILE A 309 17.87 23.51 -10.48
C ILE A 309 18.16 22.13 -11.07
N ILE A 310 19.36 21.95 -11.62
CA ILE A 310 19.81 20.66 -12.15
C ILE A 310 21.14 20.32 -11.48
N THR A 311 21.15 19.21 -10.76
CA THR A 311 22.35 18.73 -10.05
C THR A 311 23.15 17.75 -10.91
N GLY A 312 24.48 17.80 -10.81
CA GLY A 312 25.37 17.05 -11.71
C GLY A 312 25.21 17.47 -13.17
N ALA A 313 25.13 18.78 -13.41
CA ALA A 313 24.82 19.38 -14.71
C ALA A 313 26.04 19.88 -15.48
N GLY A 314 27.26 19.68 -14.97
CA GLY A 314 28.49 20.09 -15.66
C GLY A 314 28.84 19.23 -16.88
N ALA A 315 28.22 18.06 -17.04
CA ALA A 315 28.42 17.14 -18.16
C ALA A 315 27.23 16.19 -18.38
N GLY A 316 27.29 15.35 -19.42
CA GLY A 316 26.38 14.22 -19.65
C GLY A 316 24.90 14.60 -19.68
N LEU A 317 24.06 13.77 -19.05
CA LEU A 317 22.60 13.97 -18.96
C LEU A 317 22.23 15.34 -18.39
N GLY A 318 22.84 15.74 -17.26
CA GLY A 318 22.52 17.00 -16.61
C GLY A 318 22.83 18.23 -17.47
N ARG A 319 23.94 18.21 -18.22
CA ARG A 319 24.25 19.26 -19.21
C ARG A 319 23.17 19.34 -20.28
N ILE A 320 22.78 18.21 -20.87
CA ILE A 320 21.75 18.20 -21.92
C ILE A 320 20.39 18.67 -21.39
N TYR A 321 20.02 18.31 -20.16
CA TYR A 321 18.83 18.86 -19.53
C TYR A 321 18.93 20.38 -19.40
N ALA A 322 20.07 20.91 -18.95
CA ALA A 322 20.29 22.35 -18.80
C ALA A 322 20.13 23.11 -20.12
N LEU A 323 20.70 22.58 -21.21
CA LEU A 323 20.57 23.16 -22.54
C LEU A 323 19.11 23.13 -23.04
N MET A 324 18.39 22.01 -22.83
CA MET A 324 16.98 21.91 -23.19
C MET A 324 16.13 22.93 -22.43
N TYR A 325 16.22 22.99 -21.09
CA TYR A 325 15.44 23.94 -20.30
C TYR A 325 15.73 25.39 -20.69
N SER A 326 17.00 25.73 -20.95
CA SER A 326 17.37 27.05 -21.43
C SER A 326 16.72 27.38 -22.78
N LYS A 327 16.77 26.45 -23.75
CA LYS A 327 16.13 26.62 -25.07
C LYS A 327 14.61 26.82 -24.94
N LEU A 328 14.00 26.17 -23.95
CA LEU A 328 12.58 26.26 -23.65
C LEU A 328 12.20 27.44 -22.73
N GLY A 329 13.12 28.38 -22.47
CA GLY A 329 12.84 29.67 -21.83
C GLY A 329 13.09 29.74 -20.32
N ALA A 330 13.61 28.68 -19.70
CA ALA A 330 13.86 28.66 -18.27
C ALA A 330 15.12 29.44 -17.86
N ASN A 331 15.12 29.93 -16.62
CA ASN A 331 16.35 30.26 -15.90
C ASN A 331 16.98 28.97 -15.34
N VAL A 332 18.25 28.73 -15.62
CA VAL A 332 18.90 27.45 -15.27
C VAL A 332 19.98 27.63 -14.20
N VAL A 333 19.88 26.85 -13.13
CA VAL A 333 20.94 26.74 -12.12
C VAL A 333 21.68 25.43 -12.36
N VAL A 334 22.92 25.58 -12.85
CA VAL A 334 23.82 24.46 -13.17
C VAL A 334 24.62 24.13 -11.92
N ASN A 335 24.21 23.09 -11.18
CA ASN A 335 24.99 22.59 -10.06
C ASN A 335 25.94 21.46 -10.52
N ASP A 336 27.21 21.58 -10.15
CA ASP A 336 28.21 20.52 -10.28
C ASP A 336 29.33 20.73 -9.25
N VAL A 337 30.04 19.67 -8.86
CA VAL A 337 31.24 19.79 -8.03
C VAL A 337 32.44 20.27 -8.85
N SER A 338 32.42 20.07 -10.17
CA SER A 338 33.41 20.59 -11.09
C SER A 338 33.12 22.04 -11.44
N GLU A 339 33.91 22.95 -10.90
CA GLU A 339 33.84 24.39 -11.23
C GLU A 339 33.93 24.62 -12.74
N LYS A 340 34.91 23.98 -13.39
CA LYS A 340 35.11 24.06 -14.83
C LYS A 340 33.90 23.53 -15.59
N GLY A 341 33.35 22.40 -15.17
CA GLY A 341 32.18 21.79 -15.81
C GLY A 341 30.94 22.67 -15.70
N ALA A 342 30.61 23.13 -14.49
CA ALA A 342 29.46 24.00 -14.25
C ALA A 342 29.55 25.31 -15.05
N ASN A 343 30.70 26.01 -14.98
CA ASN A 343 30.88 27.27 -15.68
C ASN A 343 30.86 27.10 -17.21
N SER A 344 31.44 26.02 -17.74
CA SER A 344 31.39 25.74 -19.19
C SER A 344 29.96 25.61 -19.71
N VAL A 345 29.07 24.96 -18.96
CA VAL A 345 27.66 24.81 -19.36
C VAL A 345 26.90 26.14 -19.22
N VAL A 346 27.20 26.92 -18.18
CA VAL A 346 26.64 28.28 -18.03
C VAL A 346 27.04 29.19 -19.18
N ASP A 347 28.31 29.16 -19.60
CA ASP A 347 28.81 29.96 -20.71
C ASP A 347 28.19 29.54 -22.03
N GLU A 348 28.01 28.23 -22.24
CA GLU A 348 27.29 27.70 -23.40
C GLU A 348 25.85 28.20 -23.46
N ILE A 349 25.12 28.13 -22.34
CA ILE A 349 23.75 28.64 -22.23
C ILE A 349 23.69 30.15 -22.52
N LYS A 350 24.58 30.94 -21.91
CA LYS A 350 24.61 32.40 -22.11
C LYS A 350 24.95 32.78 -23.55
N LYS A 351 25.89 32.06 -24.17
CA LYS A 351 26.26 32.26 -25.59
C LYS A 351 25.08 31.98 -26.53
N ALA A 352 24.21 31.03 -26.16
CA ALA A 352 22.97 30.74 -26.87
C ALA A 352 21.81 31.71 -26.53
N GLY A 353 22.05 32.75 -25.73
CA GLY A 353 21.06 33.77 -25.35
C GLY A 353 20.18 33.39 -24.13
N GLY A 354 20.47 32.27 -23.47
CA GLY A 354 19.75 31.82 -22.29
C GLY A 354 20.26 32.43 -20.98
N LYS A 355 19.54 32.15 -19.89
CA LYS A 355 19.87 32.62 -18.54
C LYS A 355 20.34 31.46 -17.68
N ALA A 356 21.59 31.50 -17.23
CA ALA A 356 22.12 30.49 -16.32
C ALA A 356 23.10 31.03 -15.28
N VAL A 357 23.20 30.30 -14.17
CA VAL A 357 24.17 30.55 -13.10
C VAL A 357 24.74 29.23 -12.57
N ALA A 358 26.03 29.23 -12.22
CA ALA A 358 26.69 28.08 -11.63
C ALA A 358 26.48 28.04 -10.11
N ALA A 359 26.25 26.84 -9.59
CA ALA A 359 26.26 26.52 -8.17
C ALA A 359 27.30 25.42 -7.91
N VAL A 360 28.55 25.82 -7.69
CA VAL A 360 29.71 24.91 -7.60
C VAL A 360 29.84 24.37 -6.18
N THR A 361 29.15 23.28 -5.88
CA THR A 361 29.12 22.67 -4.54
C THR A 361 28.57 21.24 -4.61
N SER A 362 28.72 20.47 -3.52
CA SER A 362 28.09 19.14 -3.42
C SER A 362 26.56 19.26 -3.45
N ALA A 363 25.88 18.25 -4.00
CA ALA A 363 24.42 18.13 -3.91
C ALA A 363 23.93 17.99 -2.45
N GLU A 364 24.83 17.63 -1.52
CA GLU A 364 24.54 17.63 -0.08
C GLU A 364 24.35 19.05 0.47
N ASP A 365 24.91 20.07 -0.18
CA ASP A 365 24.74 21.49 0.18
C ASP A 365 23.50 22.10 -0.51
N GLY A 366 22.37 21.38 -0.46
CA GLY A 366 21.12 21.78 -1.11
C GLY A 366 20.67 23.21 -0.78
N GLU A 367 20.91 23.67 0.45
CA GLU A 367 20.63 25.05 0.87
C GLU A 367 21.45 26.09 0.11
N ALA A 368 22.74 25.84 -0.11
CA ALA A 368 23.61 26.74 -0.87
C ALA A 368 23.19 26.80 -2.35
N ILE A 369 22.81 25.65 -2.93
CA ILE A 369 22.32 25.56 -4.31
C ILE A 369 21.01 26.38 -4.45
N VAL A 370 20.05 26.17 -3.54
CA VAL A 370 18.77 26.91 -3.55
C VAL A 370 18.98 28.39 -3.29
N LYS A 371 19.85 28.76 -2.35
CA LYS A 371 20.21 30.16 -2.10
C LYS A 371 20.74 30.82 -3.37
N LYS A 372 21.65 30.17 -4.09
CA LYS A 372 22.18 30.69 -5.36
C LYS A 372 21.08 30.93 -6.39
N ALA A 373 20.11 30.01 -6.48
CA ALA A 373 18.95 30.14 -7.35
C ALA A 373 18.08 31.35 -6.99
N VAL A 374 17.75 31.49 -5.70
CA VAL A 374 16.90 32.58 -5.19
C VAL A 374 17.60 33.94 -5.30
N ASP A 375 18.87 34.04 -4.94
CA ASP A 375 19.65 35.28 -5.06
C ASP A 375 19.72 35.79 -6.51
N THR A 376 19.75 34.86 -7.48
CA THR A 376 19.95 35.20 -8.90
C THR A 376 18.63 35.39 -9.65
N PHE A 377 17.64 34.54 -9.39
CA PHE A 377 16.40 34.44 -10.17
C PHE A 377 15.13 34.61 -9.33
N GLY A 378 15.25 34.88 -8.03
CA GLY A 378 14.15 35.21 -7.12
C GLY A 378 13.37 34.02 -6.56
N THR A 379 13.32 32.88 -7.25
CA THR A 379 12.60 31.67 -6.80
C THR A 379 13.11 30.40 -7.49
N VAL A 380 12.56 29.24 -7.11
CA VAL A 380 12.76 27.93 -7.73
C VAL A 380 11.40 27.32 -8.05
N HIS A 381 11.29 26.67 -9.21
CA HIS A 381 10.07 26.00 -9.65
C HIS A 381 10.25 24.50 -9.86
N ILE A 382 11.44 24.10 -10.31
CA ILE A 382 11.73 22.73 -10.73
C ILE A 382 13.07 22.28 -10.12
N LEU A 383 13.10 21.06 -9.59
CA LEU A 383 14.32 20.38 -9.15
C LEU A 383 14.51 19.10 -9.97
N ILE A 384 15.64 19.02 -10.67
CA ILE A 384 16.16 17.80 -11.31
C ILE A 384 17.32 17.26 -10.45
N ALA A 385 17.01 16.27 -9.62
CA ALA A 385 17.98 15.62 -8.75
C ALA A 385 18.71 14.49 -9.49
N ASN A 386 19.78 14.86 -10.19
CA ASN A 386 20.51 14.02 -11.14
C ASN A 386 21.97 13.72 -10.74
N ALA A 387 22.55 14.43 -9.77
CA ALA A 387 23.93 14.20 -9.34
C ALA A 387 24.22 12.72 -9.02
N GLY A 388 25.43 12.28 -9.36
CA GLY A 388 25.79 10.87 -9.20
C GLY A 388 27.27 10.56 -9.42
N ILE A 389 27.69 9.43 -8.85
CA ILE A 389 29.03 8.85 -8.99
C ILE A 389 28.92 7.32 -9.07
N LEU A 390 29.95 6.65 -9.61
CA LEU A 390 30.07 5.19 -9.55
C LEU A 390 31.26 4.77 -8.69
N ARG A 391 31.07 3.71 -7.90
CA ARG A 391 32.10 3.02 -7.09
C ARG A 391 31.85 1.52 -7.18
N ASP A 392 31.89 1.03 -8.41
CA ASP A 392 31.51 -0.34 -8.74
C ASP A 392 32.56 -1.33 -8.23
N LYS A 393 32.11 -2.27 -7.41
CA LYS A 393 32.88 -3.38 -6.84
C LYS A 393 31.93 -4.52 -6.53
N SER A 394 32.40 -5.76 -6.72
CA SER A 394 31.71 -6.92 -6.13
C SER A 394 31.45 -6.66 -4.64
N PHE A 395 30.31 -7.09 -4.12
CA PHE A 395 29.92 -6.92 -2.72
C PHE A 395 31.01 -7.43 -1.76
N ALA A 396 31.75 -8.46 -2.15
CA ALA A 396 32.90 -8.97 -1.39
C ALA A 396 34.09 -7.99 -1.32
N ALA A 397 34.35 -7.23 -2.38
CA ALA A 397 35.48 -6.29 -2.47
C ALA A 397 35.10 -4.85 -2.06
N MET A 398 33.81 -4.51 -2.06
CA MET A 398 33.31 -3.17 -1.76
C MET A 398 33.70 -2.73 -0.34
N THR A 399 34.35 -1.58 -0.24
CA THR A 399 34.73 -0.97 1.03
C THR A 399 33.58 -0.14 1.60
N GLU A 400 33.69 0.18 2.89
CA GLU A 400 32.74 1.03 3.57
C GLU A 400 32.69 2.45 2.99
N GLN A 401 33.85 3.01 2.64
CA GLN A 401 33.98 4.33 2.02
C GLN A 401 33.30 4.39 0.63
N GLU A 402 33.44 3.33 -0.18
CA GLU A 402 32.76 3.21 -1.48
C GLU A 402 31.24 3.09 -1.32
N TRP A 403 30.77 2.46 -0.24
CA TRP A 403 29.35 2.44 0.10
C TRP A 403 28.84 3.83 0.49
N ASP A 404 29.51 4.48 1.45
CA ASP A 404 29.06 5.75 2.03
C ASP A 404 29.08 6.88 1.02
N SER A 405 30.14 6.99 0.20
CA SER A 405 30.24 8.05 -0.81
C SER A 405 29.12 7.98 -1.86
N VAL A 406 28.70 6.77 -2.26
CA VAL A 406 27.58 6.59 -3.19
C VAL A 406 26.27 7.02 -2.54
N PHE A 407 26.01 6.65 -1.28
CA PHE A 407 24.79 7.08 -0.58
C PHE A 407 24.75 8.59 -0.31
N ALA A 408 25.88 9.19 0.05
CA ALA A 408 26.03 10.62 0.27
C ALA A 408 25.63 11.43 -0.98
N VAL A 409 26.19 11.10 -2.14
CA VAL A 409 25.87 11.81 -3.38
C VAL A 409 24.46 11.51 -3.86
N HIS A 410 24.06 10.24 -3.90
CA HIS A 410 22.81 9.85 -4.56
C HIS A 410 21.59 10.08 -3.68
N LEU A 411 21.50 9.35 -2.55
CA LEU A 411 20.28 9.38 -1.74
C LEU A 411 20.25 10.64 -0.86
N ARG A 412 21.34 10.91 -0.14
CA ARG A 412 21.41 12.04 0.79
C ARG A 412 21.40 13.37 0.05
N GLY A 413 22.16 13.51 -1.03
CA GLY A 413 22.14 14.69 -1.91
C GLY A 413 20.75 14.96 -2.51
N THR A 414 20.06 13.93 -3.00
CA THR A 414 18.67 14.06 -3.48
C THR A 414 17.75 14.57 -2.38
N TYR A 415 17.82 13.97 -1.17
CA TYR A 415 17.06 14.45 -0.02
C TYR A 415 17.39 15.91 0.31
N LYS A 416 18.67 16.30 0.37
CA LYS A 416 19.10 17.65 0.79
C LYS A 416 18.59 18.71 -0.18
N CYS A 417 18.71 18.45 -1.47
CA CYS A 417 18.16 19.33 -2.51
C CYS A 417 16.63 19.43 -2.42
N ALA A 418 15.93 18.29 -2.29
CA ALA A 418 14.46 18.28 -2.15
C ALA A 418 14.01 19.02 -0.89
N LYS A 419 14.72 18.83 0.23
CA LYS A 419 14.45 19.49 1.51
C LYS A 419 14.60 21.01 1.40
N ALA A 420 15.62 21.48 0.69
CA ALA A 420 15.89 22.91 0.52
C ALA A 420 14.85 23.62 -0.37
N VAL A 421 14.35 22.98 -1.45
CA VAL A 421 13.30 23.58 -2.30
C VAL A 421 11.90 23.50 -1.69
N TRP A 422 11.67 22.56 -0.77
CA TRP A 422 10.34 22.25 -0.24
C TRP A 422 9.59 23.46 0.35
N PRO A 423 10.19 24.33 1.19
CA PRO A 423 9.49 25.49 1.73
C PRO A 423 9.05 26.49 0.66
N ILE A 424 9.84 26.65 -0.42
CA ILE A 424 9.50 27.51 -1.56
C ILE A 424 8.28 26.94 -2.28
N PHE A 425 8.32 25.64 -2.59
CA PHE A 425 7.24 24.96 -3.29
C PHE A 425 5.93 24.96 -2.50
N LEU A 426 5.99 24.75 -1.19
CA LEU A 426 4.83 24.86 -0.30
C LEU A 426 4.22 26.26 -0.32
N LYS A 427 5.05 27.32 -0.27
CA LYS A 427 4.60 28.71 -0.24
C LYS A 427 3.91 29.10 -1.55
N GLN A 428 4.47 28.71 -2.69
CA GLN A 428 3.94 29.09 -4.01
C GLN A 428 2.84 28.14 -4.53
N LYS A 429 2.57 27.03 -3.82
CA LYS A 429 1.63 25.97 -4.22
C LYS A 429 1.93 25.42 -5.63
N TYR A 430 3.21 25.33 -5.96
CA TYR A 430 3.68 24.79 -7.22
C TYR A 430 5.09 24.24 -7.04
N GLY A 431 5.35 23.05 -7.56
CA GLY A 431 6.69 22.48 -7.63
C GLY A 431 6.73 21.25 -8.51
N ARG A 432 7.86 21.02 -9.16
CA ARG A 432 8.12 19.80 -9.93
C ARG A 432 9.46 19.23 -9.49
N ILE A 433 9.45 17.99 -9.00
CA ILE A 433 10.64 17.25 -8.61
C ILE A 433 10.78 16.06 -9.55
N LEU A 434 11.89 15.98 -10.26
CA LEU A 434 12.26 14.76 -10.97
C LEU A 434 13.55 14.22 -10.37
N THR A 435 13.50 12.97 -9.93
CA THR A 435 14.63 12.29 -9.32
C THR A 435 15.17 11.22 -10.24
N THR A 436 16.50 11.08 -10.29
CA THR A 436 17.16 10.11 -11.16
C THR A 436 17.46 8.82 -10.41
N SER A 437 16.67 7.76 -10.65
CA SER A 437 16.99 6.38 -10.29
C SER A 437 17.86 5.73 -11.39
N SER A 438 17.67 4.44 -11.68
CA SER A 438 18.32 3.68 -12.75
C SER A 438 17.61 2.33 -12.92
N GLY A 439 17.74 1.69 -14.09
CA GLY A 439 17.41 0.26 -14.23
C GLY A 439 18.14 -0.60 -13.19
N VAL A 440 19.35 -0.23 -12.77
CA VAL A 440 20.09 -0.90 -11.67
C VAL A 440 19.38 -0.73 -10.33
N GLY A 441 18.73 0.41 -10.11
CA GLY A 441 17.90 0.68 -8.93
C GLY A 441 16.57 -0.08 -8.93
N LEU A 442 16.08 -0.51 -10.09
CA LEU A 442 14.86 -1.32 -10.23
C LEU A 442 15.18 -2.81 -10.10
N TYR A 443 16.14 -3.29 -10.88
CA TYR A 443 16.35 -4.73 -11.11
C TYR A 443 17.53 -5.29 -10.32
N GLY A 444 18.44 -4.44 -9.84
CA GLY A 444 19.72 -4.86 -9.27
C GLY A 444 20.74 -5.22 -10.35
N ASN A 445 22.03 -5.18 -10.01
CA ASN A 445 23.10 -5.59 -10.92
C ASN A 445 24.34 -6.06 -10.16
N PHE A 446 25.03 -7.08 -10.66
CA PHE A 446 26.26 -7.59 -10.06
C PHE A 446 27.31 -6.48 -9.94
N GLY A 447 27.94 -6.35 -8.76
CA GLY A 447 29.02 -5.39 -8.55
C GLY A 447 28.57 -3.95 -8.26
N GLN A 448 27.27 -3.74 -8.05
CA GLN A 448 26.69 -2.41 -7.85
C GLN A 448 25.79 -2.34 -6.62
N ALA A 449 26.09 -3.09 -5.56
CA ALA A 449 25.25 -3.16 -4.36
C ALA A 449 24.97 -1.80 -3.68
N ASN A 450 25.97 -0.92 -3.63
CA ASN A 450 25.85 0.46 -3.15
C ASN A 450 24.94 1.29 -4.07
N TYR A 451 25.23 1.31 -5.37
CA TYR A 451 24.50 2.11 -6.36
C TYR A 451 23.05 1.64 -6.51
N SER A 452 22.81 0.33 -6.58
CA SER A 452 21.47 -0.25 -6.69
C SER A 452 20.61 0.09 -5.48
N ALA A 453 21.16 -0.02 -4.26
CA ALA A 453 20.45 0.32 -3.03
C ALA A 453 20.18 1.83 -2.95
N ALA A 454 21.15 2.69 -3.28
CA ALA A 454 20.96 4.15 -3.25
C ALA A 454 19.92 4.62 -4.29
N LYS A 455 19.99 4.12 -5.54
CA LYS A 455 19.03 4.45 -6.60
C LYS A 455 17.63 3.92 -6.30
N ALA A 456 17.50 2.79 -5.63
CA ALA A 456 16.22 2.30 -5.14
C ALA A 456 15.68 3.14 -3.98
N GLY A 457 16.54 3.58 -3.06
CA GLY A 457 16.13 4.47 -1.98
C GLY A 457 15.54 5.80 -2.47
N ILE A 458 16.05 6.32 -3.61
CA ILE A 458 15.46 7.49 -4.27
C ILE A 458 14.01 7.22 -4.69
N ILE A 459 13.66 6.01 -5.15
CA ILE A 459 12.28 5.65 -5.51
C ILE A 459 11.35 5.79 -4.29
N GLY A 460 11.74 5.21 -3.16
CA GLY A 460 10.97 5.28 -1.91
C GLY A 460 10.81 6.70 -1.37
N LEU A 461 11.89 7.51 -1.44
CA LEU A 461 11.85 8.93 -1.09
C LEU A 461 10.83 9.67 -1.96
N THR A 462 10.96 9.56 -3.27
CA THR A 462 10.15 10.31 -4.25
C THR A 462 8.67 9.95 -4.17
N LYS A 463 8.33 8.68 -3.94
CA LYS A 463 6.94 8.27 -3.71
C LYS A 463 6.33 8.96 -2.49
N THR A 464 7.08 9.12 -1.41
CA THR A 464 6.60 9.87 -0.23
C THR A 464 6.45 11.36 -0.54
N LEU A 465 7.41 11.97 -1.23
CA LEU A 465 7.31 13.37 -1.65
C LEU A 465 6.08 13.61 -2.55
N ALA A 466 5.76 12.67 -3.43
CA ALA A 466 4.57 12.72 -4.26
C ALA A 466 3.28 12.77 -3.42
N ILE A 467 3.19 11.91 -2.38
CA ILE A 467 2.04 11.85 -1.47
C ILE A 467 1.92 13.16 -0.68
N GLU A 468 3.00 13.62 -0.05
CA GLU A 468 2.98 14.81 0.80
C GLU A 468 2.78 16.11 0.02
N GLY A 469 3.30 16.15 -1.21
CA GLY A 469 3.32 17.32 -2.08
C GLY A 469 2.03 17.55 -2.87
N LYS A 470 1.27 16.49 -3.18
CA LYS A 470 0.13 16.54 -4.12
C LYS A 470 -0.88 17.63 -3.77
N LYS A 471 -1.27 17.75 -2.50
CA LYS A 471 -2.25 18.76 -2.04
C LYS A 471 -1.77 20.21 -2.14
N TYR A 472 -0.47 20.41 -2.38
CA TYR A 472 0.16 21.72 -2.54
C TYR A 472 0.60 21.98 -3.99
N GLY A 473 0.14 21.19 -4.97
CA GLY A 473 0.57 21.34 -6.37
C GLY A 473 2.04 20.96 -6.62
N ILE A 474 2.64 20.19 -5.71
CA ILE A 474 4.01 19.68 -5.84
C ILE A 474 3.94 18.26 -6.39
N LEU A 475 4.44 18.04 -7.60
CA LEU A 475 4.50 16.73 -8.24
C LEU A 475 5.93 16.20 -8.20
N ALA A 476 6.09 14.92 -7.86
CA ALA A 476 7.40 14.29 -7.74
C ALA A 476 7.42 12.95 -8.48
N ASN A 477 8.30 12.77 -9.46
CA ASN A 477 8.42 11.54 -10.26
C ASN A 477 9.85 11.01 -10.29
N VAL A 478 9.98 9.75 -10.69
CA VAL A 478 11.27 9.07 -10.85
C VAL A 478 11.54 8.78 -12.32
N LEU A 479 12.76 9.09 -12.76
CA LEU A 479 13.30 8.67 -14.04
C LEU A 479 14.42 7.64 -13.83
N ALA A 480 14.39 6.55 -14.56
CA ALA A 480 15.45 5.56 -14.69
C ALA A 480 16.03 5.64 -16.12
N PRO A 481 17.00 6.55 -16.35
CA PRO A 481 17.54 6.78 -17.69
C PRO A 481 18.64 5.77 -18.04
N SER A 482 18.76 5.47 -19.33
CA SER A 482 19.93 4.79 -19.92
C SER A 482 20.49 5.65 -21.05
N ALA A 483 21.73 6.10 -20.91
CA ALA A 483 22.39 6.96 -21.90
C ALA A 483 23.92 6.82 -21.89
N GLY A 484 24.54 7.11 -23.03
CA GLY A 484 25.98 7.28 -23.20
C GLY A 484 26.49 8.50 -22.43
N THR A 485 27.26 8.25 -21.38
CA THR A 485 27.86 9.25 -20.49
C THR A 485 29.23 8.76 -20.04
N ALA A 486 30.01 9.60 -19.35
CA ALA A 486 31.26 9.17 -18.72
C ALA A 486 31.09 7.97 -17.77
N MET A 487 29.91 7.83 -17.13
CA MET A 487 29.61 6.69 -16.27
C MET A 487 29.38 5.39 -17.05
N THR A 488 28.74 5.45 -18.23
CA THR A 488 28.47 4.24 -19.02
C THR A 488 29.62 3.87 -19.94
N GLN A 489 30.51 4.80 -20.29
CA GLN A 489 31.76 4.53 -21.00
C GLN A 489 32.67 3.50 -20.30
N THR A 490 32.54 3.33 -18.99
CA THR A 490 33.33 2.33 -18.24
C THR A 490 32.81 0.90 -18.43
N ILE A 491 31.62 0.73 -19.00
CA ILE A 491 30.94 -0.58 -19.12
C ILE A 491 30.34 -0.87 -20.51
N TRP A 492 30.17 0.13 -21.38
CA TRP A 492 29.60 0.01 -22.72
C TRP A 492 30.66 0.19 -23.81
N THR A 493 30.38 -0.32 -25.01
CA THR A 493 31.21 -0.03 -26.19
C THR A 493 31.05 1.44 -26.60
N GLN A 494 32.07 1.99 -27.27
CA GLN A 494 32.04 3.36 -27.77
C GLN A 494 30.86 3.60 -28.72
N GLU A 495 30.57 2.64 -29.59
CA GLU A 495 29.42 2.68 -30.50
C GLU A 495 28.08 2.82 -29.76
N MET A 496 27.87 2.05 -28.69
CA MET A 496 26.66 2.17 -27.87
C MET A 496 26.56 3.52 -27.16
N VAL A 497 27.69 4.05 -26.67
CA VAL A 497 27.75 5.37 -26.02
C VAL A 497 27.37 6.48 -27.00
N GLU A 498 27.84 6.40 -28.25
CA GLU A 498 27.55 7.38 -29.29
C GLU A 498 26.11 7.28 -29.82
N ALA A 499 25.55 6.07 -29.83
CA ALA A 499 24.20 5.81 -30.32
C ALA A 499 23.10 6.18 -29.31
N ILE A 500 23.31 5.94 -28.01
CA ILE A 500 22.30 6.17 -26.96
C ILE A 500 22.53 7.55 -26.32
N LYS A 501 22.37 8.61 -27.12
CA LYS A 501 22.71 9.97 -26.67
C LYS A 501 21.82 10.45 -25.52
N PRO A 502 22.35 11.24 -24.57
CA PRO A 502 21.54 11.85 -23.51
C PRO A 502 20.41 12.74 -24.03
N ASP A 503 20.54 13.28 -25.24
CA ASP A 503 19.51 14.03 -25.97
C ASP A 503 18.18 13.28 -26.05
N PHE A 504 18.22 11.95 -26.14
CA PHE A 504 17.02 11.12 -26.28
C PHE A 504 16.30 10.82 -24.96
N VAL A 505 16.79 11.40 -23.85
CA VAL A 505 16.17 11.30 -22.52
C VAL A 505 15.57 12.65 -22.09
N ALA A 506 16.11 13.77 -22.58
CA ALA A 506 15.68 15.10 -22.17
C ALA A 506 14.18 15.39 -22.41
N PRO A 507 13.53 14.94 -23.51
CA PRO A 507 12.12 15.21 -23.76
C PRO A 507 11.16 14.80 -22.64
N ILE A 508 11.30 13.58 -22.10
CA ILE A 508 10.43 13.11 -21.01
C ILE A 508 10.71 13.87 -19.69
N VAL A 509 11.96 14.29 -19.46
CA VAL A 509 12.33 15.16 -18.33
C VAL A 509 11.58 16.49 -18.41
N GLY A 510 11.58 17.10 -19.60
CA GLY A 510 10.84 18.33 -19.86
C GLY A 510 9.35 18.12 -19.60
N TYR A 511 8.72 17.13 -20.23
CA TYR A 511 7.28 16.93 -20.09
C TYR A 511 6.85 16.65 -18.64
N LEU A 512 7.54 15.75 -17.93
CA LEU A 512 7.21 15.40 -16.54
C LEU A 512 7.27 16.58 -15.56
N THR A 513 7.98 17.65 -15.93
CA THR A 513 8.19 18.82 -15.08
C THR A 513 7.56 20.08 -15.65
N SER A 514 6.77 19.99 -16.72
CA SER A 514 6.03 21.12 -17.26
C SER A 514 4.74 21.39 -16.47
N GLU A 515 4.08 22.50 -16.79
CA GLU A 515 2.73 22.79 -16.31
C GLU A 515 1.66 21.91 -16.96
N ASP A 516 1.95 21.35 -18.14
CA ASP A 516 1.06 20.40 -18.82
C ASP A 516 0.96 19.06 -18.09
N ASN A 517 1.98 18.68 -17.29
CA ASN A 517 1.81 17.62 -16.32
C ASN A 517 0.98 18.14 -15.13
N GLN A 518 -0.31 17.82 -15.13
CA GLN A 518 -1.26 18.29 -14.12
C GLN A 518 -1.39 17.34 -12.92
N ASP A 519 -1.21 16.04 -13.11
CA ASP A 519 -1.61 15.01 -12.15
C ASP A 519 -0.61 13.86 -11.97
N THR A 520 0.32 13.65 -12.92
CA THR A 520 1.28 12.54 -12.85
C THR A 520 2.29 12.82 -11.75
N THR A 521 2.22 12.04 -10.68
CA THR A 521 3.10 12.11 -9.51
C THR A 521 3.25 10.72 -8.88
N GLY A 522 4.41 10.43 -8.28
CA GLY A 522 4.72 9.13 -7.66
C GLY A 522 5.04 8.01 -8.66
N CYS A 523 5.11 8.34 -9.95
CA CYS A 523 5.33 7.41 -11.05
C CYS A 523 6.82 7.21 -11.34
N ILE A 524 7.13 6.08 -11.96
CA ILE A 524 8.49 5.68 -12.37
C ILE A 524 8.48 5.52 -13.89
N PHE A 525 9.47 6.11 -14.57
CA PHE A 525 9.63 5.99 -16.01
C PHE A 525 11.02 5.47 -16.36
N GLU A 526 11.11 4.54 -17.29
CA GLU A 526 12.36 4.18 -17.96
C GLU A 526 12.45 4.94 -19.29
N SER A 527 13.64 5.41 -19.62
CA SER A 527 13.90 6.11 -20.88
C SER A 527 15.27 5.76 -21.43
N ALA A 528 15.32 5.38 -22.71
CA ALA A 528 16.55 5.00 -23.40
C ALA A 528 16.37 5.14 -24.90
N ALA A 529 17.34 5.70 -25.63
CA ALA A 529 17.37 5.63 -27.10
C ALA A 529 16.10 6.11 -27.83
N GLY A 530 15.33 7.04 -27.25
CA GLY A 530 14.06 7.49 -27.83
C GLY A 530 12.86 6.65 -27.44
N TRP A 531 13.02 5.63 -26.61
CA TRP A 531 11.93 4.86 -26.01
C TRP A 531 11.62 5.33 -24.60
N ASN A 532 10.34 5.38 -24.26
CA ASN A 532 9.85 5.73 -22.92
C ASN A 532 8.76 4.77 -22.47
N ALA A 533 8.85 4.27 -21.24
CA ALA A 533 7.86 3.41 -20.64
C ALA A 533 7.62 3.74 -19.17
N GLN A 534 6.41 3.47 -18.68
CA GLN A 534 6.08 3.59 -17.27
C GLN A 534 6.28 2.24 -16.57
N VAL A 535 6.76 2.28 -15.32
CA VAL A 535 6.96 1.10 -14.46
C VAL A 535 6.06 1.21 -13.23
N ARG A 536 5.42 0.10 -12.86
CA ARG A 536 4.64 -0.05 -11.61
C ARG A 536 4.87 -1.42 -10.97
N TRP A 537 4.35 -1.57 -9.76
CA TRP A 537 4.29 -2.86 -9.09
C TRP A 537 3.10 -3.69 -9.57
N GLN A 538 3.33 -4.99 -9.78
CA GLN A 538 2.29 -6.00 -9.91
C GLN A 538 2.46 -7.02 -8.78
N ARG A 539 1.38 -7.25 -8.03
CA ARG A 539 1.30 -8.27 -6.97
C ARG A 539 0.55 -9.48 -7.51
N SER A 540 1.03 -10.68 -7.19
CA SER A 540 0.29 -11.92 -7.47
C SER A 540 -1.07 -11.92 -6.76
N GLY A 541 -1.97 -12.82 -7.14
CA GLY A 541 -3.21 -13.01 -6.38
C GLY A 541 -2.96 -13.51 -4.95
N GLY A 542 -1.76 -14.02 -4.68
CA GLY A 542 -1.34 -14.50 -3.37
C GLY A 542 -2.18 -15.65 -2.85
N HIS A 543 -1.96 -15.97 -1.59
CA HIS A 543 -2.79 -16.91 -0.83
C HIS A 543 -3.02 -16.41 0.59
N GLY A 544 -4.27 -16.45 1.01
CA GLY A 544 -4.69 -16.22 2.38
C GLY A 544 -4.73 -17.52 3.17
N PHE A 545 -3.96 -17.62 4.23
CA PHE A 545 -4.01 -18.74 5.18
C PHE A 545 -5.00 -18.44 6.31
N PRO A 546 -5.73 -19.45 6.80
CA PRO A 546 -6.66 -19.24 7.90
C PRO A 546 -5.94 -18.83 9.19
N HIS A 547 -6.42 -17.77 9.84
CA HIS A 547 -5.76 -17.18 11.01
C HIS A 547 -6.18 -17.82 12.35
N ASN A 548 -7.16 -18.73 12.35
CA ASN A 548 -7.59 -19.48 13.53
C ASN A 548 -6.83 -20.80 13.76
N LYS A 549 -5.79 -21.09 12.96
CA LYS A 549 -4.88 -22.22 13.16
C LYS A 549 -3.42 -21.77 13.06
N PRO A 550 -2.48 -22.46 13.72
CA PRO A 550 -1.06 -22.24 13.48
C PRO A 550 -0.73 -22.42 12.00
N LEU A 551 0.03 -21.48 11.44
CA LEU A 551 0.56 -21.58 10.08
C LEU A 551 1.95 -22.21 10.12
N SER A 552 2.15 -23.29 9.39
CA SER A 552 3.45 -23.97 9.29
C SER A 552 4.20 -23.59 8.01
N PRO A 553 5.55 -23.66 7.97
CA PRO A 553 6.30 -23.49 6.73
C PRO A 553 5.87 -24.48 5.63
N GLU A 554 5.44 -25.68 6.02
CA GLU A 554 4.99 -26.72 5.11
C GLU A 554 3.68 -26.34 4.41
N ASP A 555 2.76 -25.66 5.12
CA ASP A 555 1.55 -25.09 4.52
C ASP A 555 1.91 -24.06 3.44
N VAL A 556 2.90 -23.22 3.71
CA VAL A 556 3.41 -22.22 2.75
C VAL A 556 4.02 -22.88 1.52
N ILE A 557 4.85 -23.92 1.69
CA ILE A 557 5.39 -24.70 0.57
C ILE A 557 4.26 -25.33 -0.26
N GLY A 558 3.24 -25.88 0.40
CA GLY A 558 2.08 -26.50 -0.27
C GLY A 558 1.25 -25.53 -1.12
N LYS A 559 1.40 -24.21 -0.91
CA LYS A 559 0.73 -23.15 -1.68
C LYS A 559 1.71 -22.26 -2.45
N TRP A 560 2.97 -22.65 -2.57
CA TRP A 560 4.01 -21.82 -3.17
C TRP A 560 3.65 -21.34 -4.57
N SER A 561 3.18 -22.23 -5.45
CA SER A 561 2.78 -21.88 -6.83
C SER A 561 1.67 -20.84 -6.90
N VAL A 562 0.77 -20.82 -5.91
CA VAL A 562 -0.35 -19.86 -5.81
C VAL A 562 0.16 -18.52 -5.26
N ILE A 563 1.03 -18.55 -4.25
CA ILE A 563 1.67 -17.35 -3.68
C ILE A 563 2.49 -16.63 -4.76
N THR A 564 3.19 -17.37 -5.62
CA THR A 564 4.07 -16.84 -6.68
C THR A 564 3.42 -16.82 -8.07
N GLY A 565 2.11 -17.04 -8.16
CA GLY A 565 1.39 -17.16 -9.43
C GLY A 565 0.85 -15.83 -9.94
N PHE A 566 1.21 -15.44 -11.16
CA PHE A 566 0.77 -14.18 -11.79
C PHE A 566 -0.24 -14.38 -12.95
N GLU A 567 -0.52 -15.63 -13.32
CA GLU A 567 -1.25 -15.96 -14.55
C GLU A 567 -2.68 -16.45 -14.30
N ASP A 568 -3.17 -16.36 -13.05
CA ASP A 568 -4.48 -16.88 -12.64
C ASP A 568 -5.60 -15.83 -12.63
N GLY A 569 -5.35 -14.66 -13.22
CA GLY A 569 -6.31 -13.56 -13.33
C GLY A 569 -6.56 -12.77 -12.05
N ARG A 570 -5.84 -13.06 -10.95
CA ARG A 570 -6.03 -12.39 -9.64
C ARG A 570 -4.97 -11.33 -9.33
N THR A 571 -4.14 -10.95 -10.30
CA THR A 571 -3.08 -9.95 -10.08
C THR A 571 -3.67 -8.59 -9.74
N THR A 572 -2.94 -7.83 -8.91
CA THR A 572 -3.32 -6.46 -8.52
C THR A 572 -2.15 -5.51 -8.62
N HIS A 573 -2.43 -4.20 -8.64
CA HIS A 573 -1.43 -3.15 -8.86
C HIS A 573 -1.50 -2.11 -7.73
N PRO A 574 -1.19 -2.49 -6.48
CA PRO A 574 -1.29 -1.57 -5.35
C PRO A 574 -0.39 -0.34 -5.58
N THR A 575 -0.96 0.83 -5.36
CA THR A 575 -0.27 2.13 -5.52
C THR A 575 -0.04 2.85 -4.20
N SER A 576 -0.67 2.37 -3.12
CA SER A 576 -0.60 2.94 -1.78
C SER A 576 -0.47 1.86 -0.70
N THR A 577 -0.02 2.24 0.49
CA THR A 577 0.00 1.34 1.66
C THR A 577 -1.40 0.87 2.07
N GLN A 578 -2.43 1.69 1.82
CA GLN A 578 -3.82 1.42 2.12
C GLN A 578 -4.39 0.34 1.17
N GLU A 579 -4.13 0.45 -0.13
CA GLU A 579 -4.53 -0.56 -1.12
C GLU A 579 -3.82 -1.90 -0.90
N SER A 580 -2.54 -1.85 -0.52
CA SER A 580 -1.78 -3.03 -0.12
C SER A 580 -2.44 -3.75 1.06
N LEU A 581 -2.85 -2.99 2.09
CA LEU A 581 -3.50 -3.50 3.29
C LEU A 581 -4.87 -4.16 3.02
N GLN A 582 -5.63 -3.70 2.01
CA GLN A 582 -6.98 -4.21 1.75
C GLN A 582 -7.04 -5.74 1.63
N GLN A 583 -6.15 -6.36 0.85
CA GLN A 583 -6.14 -7.83 0.70
C GLN A 583 -5.68 -8.58 1.95
N ILE A 584 -4.86 -7.93 2.78
CA ILE A 584 -4.45 -8.48 4.09
C ILE A 584 -5.65 -8.44 5.05
N VAL A 585 -6.45 -7.38 5.00
CA VAL A 585 -7.70 -7.24 5.77
C VAL A 585 -8.76 -8.22 5.30
N ASP A 586 -8.88 -8.47 3.98
CA ASP A 586 -9.81 -9.47 3.44
C ASP A 586 -9.53 -10.88 4.01
N ASN A 587 -8.28 -11.16 4.40
CA ASN A 587 -7.91 -12.43 5.04
C ASN A 587 -8.31 -12.53 6.53
N PHE A 588 -8.72 -11.44 7.18
CA PHE A 588 -9.23 -11.50 8.55
C PHE A 588 -10.52 -12.31 8.68
N GLY A 589 -11.29 -12.48 7.59
CA GLY A 589 -12.45 -13.38 7.57
C GLY A 589 -12.09 -14.84 7.33
N ASN A 590 -10.83 -15.15 7.00
CA ASN A 590 -10.41 -16.49 6.58
C ASN A 590 -10.14 -17.37 7.80
N VAL A 591 -11.09 -18.24 8.11
CA VAL A 591 -11.02 -19.23 9.20
C VAL A 591 -11.16 -20.64 8.63
N ASN A 592 -10.38 -21.59 9.15
CA ASN A 592 -10.49 -22.99 8.77
C ASN A 592 -11.73 -23.57 9.45
N THR A 593 -12.70 -24.01 8.66
CA THR A 593 -13.96 -24.61 9.12
C THR A 593 -13.81 -26.06 9.63
N ASN A 594 -12.65 -26.68 9.41
CA ASN A 594 -12.33 -28.07 9.78
C ASN A 594 -11.20 -28.21 10.84
N ALA A 595 -10.71 -27.11 11.43
CA ALA A 595 -9.81 -27.20 12.58
C ALA A 595 -10.60 -27.80 13.77
N PRO A 596 -10.00 -28.64 14.64
CA PRO A 596 -10.61 -28.94 15.91
C PRO A 596 -10.66 -27.63 16.69
N SER A 597 -11.82 -26.99 16.64
CA SER A 597 -12.08 -25.80 17.42
C SER A 597 -11.93 -26.20 18.87
N SER A 598 -11.17 -25.40 19.61
CA SER A 598 -11.44 -25.25 21.02
C SER A 598 -12.85 -24.65 21.14
N GLY A 599 -13.87 -25.51 21.12
CA GLY A 599 -15.25 -25.22 21.51
C GLY A 599 -16.13 -24.48 20.48
N SER A 600 -17.12 -25.22 19.97
CA SER A 600 -18.51 -24.80 19.66
C SER A 600 -18.77 -23.76 18.56
N ASP A 601 -19.40 -24.19 17.45
CA ASP A 601 -20.30 -23.32 16.68
C ASP A 601 -21.75 -23.80 16.58
N GLY A 602 -22.10 -24.97 17.13
CA GLY A 602 -23.47 -25.37 17.50
C GLY A 602 -24.57 -25.33 16.42
N ASP A 603 -24.27 -24.98 15.17
CA ASP A 603 -25.22 -24.91 14.05
C ASP A 603 -25.57 -26.32 13.57
N SER A 604 -26.85 -26.56 13.25
CA SER A 604 -27.28 -27.81 12.64
C SER A 604 -26.82 -27.89 11.18
N GLU A 605 -26.74 -29.09 10.62
CA GLU A 605 -26.36 -29.32 9.23
C GLU A 605 -27.25 -28.55 8.24
N LEU A 606 -28.54 -28.43 8.56
CA LEU A 606 -29.51 -27.62 7.83
C LEU A 606 -29.08 -26.15 7.73
N VAL A 607 -28.73 -25.54 8.86
CA VAL A 607 -28.29 -24.14 8.95
C VAL A 607 -26.94 -23.94 8.29
N ALA A 608 -26.02 -24.88 8.48
CA ALA A 608 -24.70 -24.84 7.87
C ALA A 608 -24.77 -24.90 6.33
N ASN A 609 -25.75 -25.61 5.76
CA ASN A 609 -25.94 -25.66 4.32
C ASN A 609 -26.61 -24.39 3.78
N ALA A 610 -27.61 -23.85 4.46
CA ALA A 610 -28.23 -22.57 4.08
C ALA A 610 -27.23 -21.41 4.04
N LYS A 611 -26.28 -21.36 4.99
CA LYS A 611 -25.22 -20.33 5.02
C LYS A 611 -24.20 -20.41 3.87
N LYS A 612 -24.13 -21.53 3.15
CA LYS A 612 -23.20 -21.71 2.01
C LYS A 612 -23.77 -21.20 0.69
N GLU A 613 -25.07 -20.96 0.63
CA GLU A 613 -25.73 -20.50 -0.59
C GLU A 613 -25.24 -19.09 -0.95
N LYS A 614 -24.83 -18.92 -2.21
CA LYS A 614 -24.40 -17.64 -2.75
C LYS A 614 -25.59 -16.94 -3.34
N ILE A 615 -25.83 -15.69 -2.92
CA ILE A 615 -26.87 -14.84 -3.48
C ILE A 615 -26.20 -13.80 -4.36
N ASP A 616 -26.73 -13.60 -5.56
CA ASP A 616 -26.24 -12.57 -6.45
C ASP A 616 -26.53 -11.17 -5.85
N PRO A 617 -25.58 -10.22 -5.96
CA PRO A 617 -25.82 -8.86 -5.52
C PRO A 617 -27.00 -8.22 -6.26
N ILE A 618 -27.76 -7.37 -5.55
CA ILE A 618 -28.89 -6.63 -6.12
C ILE A 618 -28.60 -5.14 -6.12
N ASP A 619 -28.71 -4.52 -7.29
CA ASP A 619 -28.54 -3.07 -7.43
C ASP A 619 -29.78 -2.30 -6.95
N PHE A 620 -29.53 -1.15 -6.34
CA PHE A 620 -30.53 -0.20 -5.87
C PHE A 620 -30.14 1.20 -6.37
N THR A 621 -30.93 1.74 -7.31
CA THR A 621 -30.72 3.09 -7.86
C THR A 621 -31.76 4.04 -7.28
N TYR A 622 -31.31 5.21 -6.85
CA TYR A 622 -32.15 6.25 -6.26
C TYR A 622 -31.67 7.63 -6.65
N THR A 623 -32.58 8.59 -6.52
CA THR A 623 -32.39 10.00 -6.82
C THR A 623 -32.76 10.85 -5.61
N GLU A 624 -32.57 12.16 -5.72
CA GLU A 624 -32.97 13.16 -4.72
C GLU A 624 -34.48 13.05 -4.41
N ARG A 625 -35.30 12.67 -5.41
CA ARG A 625 -36.73 12.38 -5.24
C ARG A 625 -36.97 11.30 -4.19
N ASP A 626 -36.19 10.22 -4.24
CA ASP A 626 -36.37 9.06 -3.36
C ASP A 626 -35.89 9.36 -1.94
N VAL A 627 -34.86 10.21 -1.82
CA VAL A 627 -34.41 10.77 -0.54
C VAL A 627 -35.50 11.64 0.08
N ILE A 628 -36.09 12.58 -0.67
CA ILE A 628 -37.19 13.43 -0.19
C ILE A 628 -38.39 12.56 0.21
N LEU A 629 -38.76 11.58 -0.62
CA LEU A 629 -39.87 10.68 -0.36
C LEU A 629 -39.68 9.90 0.96
N TYR A 630 -38.47 9.40 1.21
CA TYR A 630 -38.14 8.76 2.49
C TYR A 630 -38.20 9.75 3.65
N ASN A 631 -37.59 10.92 3.50
CA ASN A 631 -37.54 11.94 4.56
C ASN A 631 -38.96 12.36 4.98
N LEU A 632 -39.87 12.59 4.03
CA LEU A 632 -41.30 12.83 4.29
C LEU A 632 -41.97 11.61 4.94
N GLY A 633 -41.63 10.41 4.48
CA GLY A 633 -42.09 9.14 5.04
C GLY A 633 -41.73 8.92 6.51
N VAL A 634 -40.73 9.63 7.03
CA VAL A 634 -40.31 9.61 8.46
C VAL A 634 -40.54 10.96 9.16
N GLY A 635 -41.42 11.79 8.60
CA GLY A 635 -41.97 12.98 9.24
C GLY A 635 -41.19 14.27 9.01
N ALA A 636 -40.29 14.36 8.03
CA ALA A 636 -39.85 15.67 7.55
C ALA A 636 -41.06 16.40 6.94
N ASN A 637 -41.08 17.73 7.03
CA ASN A 637 -42.16 18.55 6.48
C ASN A 637 -41.60 19.77 5.74
N ALA A 638 -42.48 20.60 5.16
CA ALA A 638 -42.10 21.74 4.33
C ALA A 638 -41.21 22.80 5.01
N LYS A 639 -41.04 22.75 6.34
CA LYS A 639 -40.12 23.64 7.08
C LYS A 639 -38.70 23.08 7.17
N ASP A 640 -38.52 21.78 6.91
CA ASP A 640 -37.25 21.07 7.00
C ASP A 640 -36.56 21.06 5.62
N LEU A 641 -36.22 22.25 5.08
CA LEU A 641 -35.78 22.40 3.69
C LEU A 641 -34.57 21.53 3.34
N LYS A 642 -33.59 21.40 4.24
CA LYS A 642 -32.45 20.48 4.09
C LYS A 642 -32.81 19.00 3.88
N TRP A 643 -34.06 18.60 4.14
CA TRP A 643 -34.56 17.25 3.94
C TRP A 643 -35.67 17.15 2.89
N THR A 644 -36.26 18.28 2.47
CA THR A 644 -37.41 18.31 1.55
C THR A 644 -37.18 19.11 0.28
N TYR A 645 -36.02 19.76 0.12
CA TYR A 645 -35.68 20.56 -1.05
C TYR A 645 -34.27 20.25 -1.56
N GLU A 646 -34.20 19.72 -2.77
CA GLU A 646 -32.96 19.22 -3.39
C GLU A 646 -31.94 20.31 -3.75
N ASN A 647 -32.34 21.58 -3.80
CA ASN A 647 -31.41 22.70 -4.04
C ASN A 647 -31.07 23.49 -2.76
N ASP A 648 -31.43 22.95 -1.58
CA ASP A 648 -30.90 23.46 -0.33
C ASP A 648 -29.39 23.15 -0.24
N ASP A 649 -28.56 24.11 0.18
CA ASP A 649 -27.10 23.93 0.27
C ASP A 649 -26.70 22.83 1.27
N GLU A 650 -27.61 22.45 2.18
CA GLU A 650 -27.43 21.38 3.16
C GLU A 650 -28.30 20.14 2.87
N PHE A 651 -28.79 19.97 1.62
CA PHE A 651 -29.66 18.86 1.28
C PHE A 651 -29.03 17.49 1.60
N GLU A 652 -29.71 16.70 2.43
CA GLU A 652 -29.22 15.42 2.91
C GLU A 652 -30.33 14.37 3.10
N ALA A 653 -29.94 13.10 3.12
CA ALA A 653 -30.81 12.02 3.58
C ALA A 653 -30.82 11.95 5.11
N ILE A 654 -31.99 11.74 5.72
CA ILE A 654 -32.05 11.36 7.13
C ILE A 654 -31.28 10.03 7.29
N PRO A 655 -30.32 9.91 8.24
CA PRO A 655 -29.37 8.79 8.28
C PRO A 655 -29.98 7.39 8.27
N THR A 656 -31.19 7.22 8.81
CA THR A 656 -31.93 5.95 8.78
C THR A 656 -32.32 5.50 7.37
N PHE A 657 -32.20 6.34 6.34
CA PHE A 657 -32.34 5.96 4.92
C PHE A 657 -31.48 4.75 4.58
N GLY A 658 -30.36 4.53 5.28
CA GLY A 658 -29.50 3.36 5.09
C GLY A 658 -30.17 1.99 5.26
N VAL A 659 -31.38 1.90 5.83
CA VAL A 659 -32.16 0.65 5.87
C VAL A 659 -32.89 0.36 4.55
N VAL A 660 -33.05 1.34 3.66
CA VAL A 660 -33.83 1.23 2.43
C VAL A 660 -33.14 0.37 1.36
N PRO A 661 -31.86 0.59 1.00
CA PRO A 661 -31.24 -0.12 -0.12
C PRO A 661 -31.22 -1.66 0.04
N GLN A 662 -31.21 -2.15 1.28
CA GLN A 662 -31.10 -3.57 1.56
C GLN A 662 -32.37 -4.40 1.29
N PHE A 663 -33.57 -3.78 1.19
CA PHE A 663 -34.85 -4.51 1.24
C PHE A 663 -34.98 -5.59 0.16
N ALA A 664 -34.56 -5.29 -1.07
CA ALA A 664 -34.64 -6.25 -2.17
C ALA A 664 -33.70 -7.45 -1.95
N ALA A 665 -32.46 -7.17 -1.52
CA ALA A 665 -31.45 -8.21 -1.24
C ALA A 665 -31.82 -9.07 -0.03
N SER A 666 -32.36 -8.47 1.04
CA SER A 666 -32.79 -9.21 2.23
C SER A 666 -34.04 -10.05 1.96
N SER A 667 -34.98 -9.56 1.15
CA SER A 667 -36.24 -10.25 0.86
C SER A 667 -36.09 -11.33 -0.22
N GLY A 668 -35.06 -11.22 -1.07
CA GLY A 668 -34.72 -12.21 -2.10
C GLY A 668 -34.05 -13.48 -1.57
N LEU A 669 -33.72 -13.54 -0.27
CA LEU A 669 -33.10 -14.69 0.36
C LEU A 669 -34.10 -15.85 0.50
N PRO A 670 -33.79 -17.08 0.02
CA PRO A 670 -34.64 -18.23 0.23
C PRO A 670 -34.67 -18.61 1.72
N LEU A 671 -35.86 -18.88 2.25
CA LEU A 671 -36.12 -19.33 3.62
C LEU A 671 -36.95 -20.62 3.67
N ASP A 672 -37.29 -21.18 2.51
CA ASP A 672 -38.06 -22.42 2.34
C ASP A 672 -37.32 -23.67 2.81
N TRP A 673 -36.00 -23.59 3.01
CA TRP A 673 -35.21 -24.60 3.70
C TRP A 673 -35.53 -24.72 5.20
N LEU A 674 -36.23 -23.76 5.80
CA LEU A 674 -36.74 -23.89 7.17
C LEU A 674 -37.95 -24.84 7.22
N PRO A 675 -38.05 -25.73 8.21
CA PRO A 675 -39.22 -26.60 8.34
C PRO A 675 -40.52 -25.80 8.44
N ASN A 676 -41.56 -26.22 7.73
CA ASN A 676 -42.89 -25.59 7.77
C ASN A 676 -42.87 -24.06 7.53
N PHE A 677 -41.90 -23.55 6.76
CA PHE A 677 -41.81 -22.12 6.45
C PHE A 677 -43.11 -21.60 5.85
N ASN A 678 -43.61 -20.50 6.42
CA ASN A 678 -44.77 -19.79 5.91
C ASN A 678 -44.50 -18.27 5.98
N PRO A 679 -44.45 -17.58 4.83
CA PRO A 679 -44.13 -16.14 4.79
C PRO A 679 -45.15 -15.28 5.56
N ALA A 680 -46.42 -15.71 5.69
CA ALA A 680 -47.42 -14.99 6.48
C ALA A 680 -47.16 -15.03 8.01
N LYS A 681 -46.24 -15.89 8.47
CA LYS A 681 -45.85 -16.02 9.88
C LYS A 681 -44.50 -15.36 10.21
N LEU A 682 -43.86 -14.73 9.23
CA LEU A 682 -42.60 -14.01 9.37
C LEU A 682 -42.87 -12.62 9.96
N LEU A 683 -42.16 -12.30 11.04
CA LEU A 683 -42.17 -10.98 11.66
C LEU A 683 -40.75 -10.40 11.65
N HIS A 684 -40.61 -9.14 11.27
CA HIS A 684 -39.35 -8.42 11.41
C HIS A 684 -39.18 -8.03 12.88
N GLY A 685 -38.17 -8.58 13.56
CA GLY A 685 -38.04 -8.49 15.01
C GLY A 685 -36.92 -7.55 15.49
N GLU A 686 -35.79 -7.47 14.80
CA GLU A 686 -34.70 -6.55 15.16
C GLU A 686 -34.04 -5.97 13.91
N GLN A 687 -33.62 -4.71 14.00
CA GLN A 687 -32.83 -4.04 12.98
C GLN A 687 -31.61 -3.37 13.60
N PHE A 688 -30.47 -3.54 12.96
CA PHE A 688 -29.26 -2.78 13.18
C PHE A 688 -28.81 -2.13 11.86
N LEU A 689 -28.39 -0.87 11.92
CA LEU A 689 -27.80 -0.13 10.81
C LEU A 689 -26.50 0.51 11.30
N SER A 690 -25.42 0.29 10.53
CA SER A 690 -24.14 0.97 10.70
C SER A 690 -23.79 1.75 9.43
N ILE A 691 -23.53 3.05 9.58
CA ILE A 691 -23.22 4.01 8.51
C ILE A 691 -21.71 4.21 8.48
N LYS A 692 -21.07 3.76 7.39
CA LYS A 692 -19.60 3.77 7.26
C LYS A 692 -19.07 5.03 6.57
N LYS A 693 -19.88 5.66 5.70
CA LYS A 693 -19.54 6.85 4.91
C LYS A 693 -20.72 7.83 4.82
N PRO A 694 -20.50 9.11 4.48
CA PRO A 694 -21.57 10.04 4.17
C PRO A 694 -22.53 9.48 3.10
N ILE A 695 -23.82 9.74 3.26
CA ILE A 695 -24.86 9.21 2.37
C ILE A 695 -24.96 10.13 1.14
N PRO A 696 -24.69 9.64 -0.08
CA PRO A 696 -24.96 10.43 -1.27
C PRO A 696 -26.47 10.70 -1.41
N THR A 697 -26.83 11.77 -2.11
CA THR A 697 -28.23 12.16 -2.32
C THR A 697 -28.85 11.51 -3.56
N SER A 698 -28.03 10.87 -4.40
CA SER A 698 -28.43 10.06 -5.54
C SER A 698 -27.31 9.07 -5.92
N GLY A 699 -27.66 8.02 -6.66
CA GLY A 699 -26.70 7.08 -7.21
C GLY A 699 -27.21 5.64 -7.27
N THR A 700 -26.32 4.74 -7.61
CA THR A 700 -26.57 3.29 -7.64
C THR A 700 -25.70 2.61 -6.59
N PHE A 701 -26.35 1.81 -5.75
CA PHE A 701 -25.71 0.94 -4.79
C PHE A 701 -25.85 -0.52 -5.21
N THR A 702 -24.90 -1.36 -4.79
CA THR A 702 -24.97 -2.81 -4.93
C THR A 702 -25.09 -3.44 -3.55
N ASN A 703 -26.10 -4.30 -3.35
CA ASN A 703 -26.43 -4.88 -2.05
C ASN A 703 -26.14 -6.39 -2.05
N GLN A 704 -25.23 -6.81 -1.18
CA GLN A 704 -24.86 -8.22 -1.02
C GLN A 704 -25.44 -8.76 0.29
N ALA A 705 -26.38 -9.70 0.20
CA ALA A 705 -26.98 -10.36 1.34
C ALA A 705 -26.28 -11.69 1.68
N LYS A 706 -26.32 -12.07 2.97
CA LYS A 706 -25.99 -13.42 3.46
C LYS A 706 -26.70 -13.74 4.77
N ILE A 707 -26.96 -15.03 5.02
CA ILE A 707 -27.47 -15.50 6.31
C ILE A 707 -26.34 -15.45 7.34
N LEU A 708 -26.48 -14.62 8.36
CA LEU A 708 -25.49 -14.44 9.41
C LEU A 708 -25.69 -15.45 10.55
N GLU A 709 -26.92 -15.59 11.03
CA GLU A 709 -27.26 -16.43 12.19
C GLU A 709 -28.65 -17.04 12.06
N VAL A 710 -28.84 -18.26 12.58
CA VAL A 710 -30.15 -18.90 12.66
C VAL A 710 -30.29 -19.55 14.03
N LEU A 711 -31.34 -19.19 14.76
CA LEU A 711 -31.63 -19.72 16.08
C LEU A 711 -32.90 -20.55 16.08
N ASP A 712 -32.82 -21.75 16.66
CA ASP A 712 -33.97 -22.59 16.97
C ASP A 712 -34.58 -22.16 18.30
N LYS A 713 -35.76 -21.53 18.24
CA LYS A 713 -36.53 -21.06 19.41
C LYS A 713 -37.61 -22.08 19.80
N GLY A 714 -37.44 -23.34 19.42
CA GLY A 714 -38.34 -24.45 19.72
C GLY A 714 -39.57 -24.47 18.82
N LYS A 715 -40.47 -23.49 18.97
CA LYS A 715 -41.68 -23.36 18.11
C LYS A 715 -41.52 -22.33 16.99
N ALA A 716 -40.33 -21.74 16.84
CA ALA A 716 -40.04 -20.72 15.86
C ALA A 716 -38.55 -20.71 15.49
N ALA A 717 -38.21 -20.10 14.36
CA ALA A 717 -36.84 -19.77 13.99
C ALA A 717 -36.60 -18.26 14.11
N ALA A 718 -35.40 -17.84 14.52
CA ALA A 718 -34.95 -16.46 14.34
C ALA A 718 -33.79 -16.46 13.35
N VAL A 719 -33.95 -15.82 12.19
CA VAL A 719 -32.94 -15.74 11.14
C VAL A 719 -32.42 -14.32 11.08
N THR A 720 -31.11 -14.14 11.29
CA THR A 720 -30.42 -12.87 11.11
C THR A 720 -29.76 -12.85 9.74
N VAL A 721 -30.10 -11.86 8.94
CA VAL A 721 -29.50 -11.57 7.63
C VAL A 721 -28.58 -10.37 7.76
N GLN A 722 -27.40 -10.45 7.17
CA GLN A 722 -26.52 -9.30 6.97
C GLN A 722 -26.58 -8.86 5.51
N VAL A 723 -26.71 -7.55 5.29
CA VAL A 723 -26.60 -6.94 3.96
C VAL A 723 -25.52 -5.86 4.01
N GLU A 724 -24.52 -6.00 3.13
CA GLU A 724 -23.55 -4.95 2.84
C GLU A 724 -24.00 -4.17 1.60
N THR A 725 -24.17 -2.86 1.76
CA THR A 725 -24.51 -1.95 0.66
C THR A 725 -23.25 -1.20 0.24
N LYS A 726 -22.87 -1.35 -1.03
CA LYS A 726 -21.67 -0.76 -1.62
C LYS A 726 -22.03 0.33 -2.63
N ASP A 727 -21.21 1.37 -2.72
CA ASP A 727 -21.32 2.36 -3.80
C ASP A 727 -20.73 1.86 -5.13
N SER A 728 -20.84 2.70 -6.17
CA SER A 728 -20.30 2.39 -7.51
C SER A 728 -18.79 2.22 -7.57
N LYS A 729 -18.06 2.58 -6.50
CA LYS A 729 -16.61 2.35 -6.35
C LYS A 729 -16.29 1.06 -5.60
N GLY A 730 -17.32 0.35 -5.13
CA GLY A 730 -17.19 -0.88 -4.35
C GLY A 730 -16.99 -0.65 -2.86
N ASP A 731 -17.10 0.59 -2.38
CA ASP A 731 -16.94 0.94 -0.97
C ASP A 731 -18.22 0.64 -0.18
N VAL A 732 -18.11 -0.01 0.99
CA VAL A 732 -19.28 -0.23 1.87
C VAL A 732 -19.73 1.11 2.47
N ILE A 733 -21.00 1.47 2.22
CA ILE A 733 -21.66 2.66 2.79
C ILE A 733 -22.56 2.28 3.97
N PHE A 734 -23.31 1.18 3.86
CA PHE A 734 -24.17 0.66 4.92
C PHE A 734 -23.87 -0.80 5.22
N GLU A 735 -23.92 -1.13 6.50
CA GLU A 735 -24.05 -2.50 6.96
C GLU A 735 -25.36 -2.64 7.73
N ASN A 736 -26.26 -3.48 7.22
CA ASN A 736 -27.53 -3.80 7.84
C ASN A 736 -27.50 -5.20 8.43
N GLN A 737 -28.03 -5.36 9.65
CA GLN A 737 -28.37 -6.68 10.19
C GLN A 737 -29.85 -6.69 10.58
N SER A 738 -30.64 -7.52 9.90
CA SER A 738 -32.07 -7.67 10.15
C SER A 738 -32.37 -9.06 10.69
N THR A 739 -33.11 -9.15 11.79
CA THR A 739 -33.55 -10.42 12.37
C THR A 739 -35.03 -10.61 12.12
N VAL A 740 -35.38 -11.69 11.42
CA VAL A 740 -36.78 -12.10 11.23
C VAL A 740 -37.10 -13.29 12.12
N PHE A 741 -38.29 -13.30 12.70
CA PHE A 741 -38.81 -14.35 13.56
C PHE A 741 -39.94 -15.09 12.82
N ILE A 742 -39.72 -16.36 12.51
CA ILE A 742 -40.65 -17.20 11.75
C ILE A 742 -41.35 -18.18 12.69
N ARG A 743 -42.62 -17.91 13.00
CA ARG A 743 -43.44 -18.75 13.90
C ARG A 743 -43.82 -20.06 13.21
N GLY A 744 -43.65 -21.19 13.90
CA GLY A 744 -43.95 -22.53 13.40
C GLY A 744 -42.76 -23.26 12.75
N SER A 745 -41.64 -22.56 12.51
CA SER A 745 -40.46 -23.09 11.82
C SER A 745 -39.30 -23.46 12.73
N GLY A 746 -39.59 -23.85 13.98
CA GLY A 746 -38.58 -24.32 14.95
C GLY A 746 -38.47 -25.85 15.03
N GLY A 747 -37.63 -26.36 15.92
CA GLY A 747 -37.50 -27.78 16.22
C GLY A 747 -36.57 -28.55 15.27
N PHE A 748 -35.69 -27.85 14.56
CA PHE A 748 -34.69 -28.42 13.63
C PHE A 748 -33.32 -28.69 14.28
N GLY A 749 -33.18 -28.45 15.59
CA GLY A 749 -32.01 -28.88 16.36
C GLY A 749 -30.78 -27.99 16.18
N GLY A 750 -30.95 -26.66 16.19
CA GLY A 750 -29.87 -25.66 16.10
C GLY A 750 -29.62 -24.85 17.40
N ARG A 751 -28.81 -23.79 17.31
CA ARG A 751 -28.49 -22.91 18.45
C ARG A 751 -29.73 -22.23 19.01
N LYS A 752 -29.86 -22.16 20.34
CA LYS A 752 -30.99 -21.47 21.01
C LYS A 752 -30.69 -20.01 21.35
N SER A 753 -29.43 -19.66 21.55
CA SER A 753 -28.95 -18.33 21.92
C SER A 753 -28.07 -17.74 20.82
N GLY A 754 -28.17 -16.43 20.62
CA GLY A 754 -27.39 -15.72 19.61
C GLY A 754 -25.95 -15.47 20.03
N LEU A 755 -25.09 -15.22 19.04
CA LEU A 755 -23.71 -14.80 19.25
C LEU A 755 -23.65 -13.33 19.70
N ASP A 756 -22.59 -12.99 20.43
CA ASP A 756 -22.22 -11.60 20.65
C ASP A 756 -21.63 -11.03 19.36
N ARG A 757 -22.32 -10.04 18.78
CA ARG A 757 -21.99 -9.29 17.58
C ARG A 757 -21.76 -7.81 17.90
N GLY A 758 -21.36 -7.50 19.13
CA GLY A 758 -21.14 -6.14 19.60
C GLY A 758 -22.43 -5.33 19.62
N ALA A 759 -22.38 -4.09 19.11
CA ALA A 759 -23.50 -3.15 19.07
C ALA A 759 -24.78 -3.74 18.43
N ALA A 760 -24.63 -4.60 17.42
CA ALA A 760 -25.76 -5.24 16.76
C ALA A 760 -26.51 -6.26 17.65
N SER A 761 -25.84 -6.86 18.63
CA SER A 761 -26.44 -7.83 19.57
C SER A 761 -26.61 -7.29 20.99
N ALA A 762 -26.07 -6.11 21.28
CA ALA A 762 -26.11 -5.50 22.61
C ALA A 762 -27.55 -5.38 23.14
N ALA A 763 -27.68 -5.57 24.46
CA ALA A 763 -28.95 -5.43 25.16
C ALA A 763 -29.27 -3.94 25.36
N ASN A 764 -30.34 -3.46 24.73
CA ASN A 764 -30.82 -2.07 24.87
C ASN A 764 -31.67 -1.92 26.15
N VAL A 765 -31.04 -2.06 27.31
CA VAL A 765 -31.72 -1.85 28.60
C VAL A 765 -31.80 -0.35 28.88
N ALA A 766 -33.01 0.21 28.88
CA ALA A 766 -33.23 1.61 29.21
C ALA A 766 -32.66 1.95 30.61
N PRO A 767 -31.89 3.04 30.77
CA PRO A 767 -31.38 3.46 32.07
C PRO A 767 -32.51 3.63 33.10
N LYS A 768 -32.31 3.13 34.33
CA LYS A 768 -33.28 3.27 35.44
C LYS A 768 -33.25 4.69 36.05
N ARG A 769 -33.44 5.70 35.21
CA ARG A 769 -33.51 7.13 35.55
C ARG A 769 -34.47 7.84 34.58
N LYS A 770 -34.78 9.11 34.84
CA LYS A 770 -35.56 9.93 33.89
C LYS A 770 -34.80 10.09 32.56
N PRO A 771 -35.50 10.13 31.40
CA PRO A 771 -34.88 10.45 30.11
C PRO A 771 -34.19 11.82 30.12
N ASP A 772 -33.10 11.95 29.38
CA ASP A 772 -32.40 13.23 29.20
C ASP A 772 -33.21 14.23 28.34
N ALA A 773 -33.99 13.71 27.41
CA ALA A 773 -34.91 14.47 26.57
C ALA A 773 -36.15 13.62 26.25
N VAL A 774 -37.28 14.29 26.00
CA VAL A 774 -38.52 13.68 25.50
C VAL A 774 -38.98 14.50 24.31
N VAL A 775 -39.18 13.82 23.18
CA VAL A 775 -39.67 14.42 21.94
C VAL A 775 -40.93 13.65 21.55
N GLU A 776 -41.99 14.38 21.20
CA GLU A 776 -43.27 13.82 20.77
C GLU A 776 -43.59 14.32 19.37
N GLU A 777 -43.89 13.40 18.46
CA GLU A 777 -44.35 13.71 17.11
C GLU A 777 -45.53 12.81 16.75
N LYS A 778 -46.62 13.42 16.30
CA LYS A 778 -47.83 12.71 15.89
C LYS A 778 -47.70 12.26 14.45
N THR A 779 -47.82 10.96 14.20
CA THR A 779 -47.88 10.42 12.83
C THR A 779 -49.17 10.82 12.12
N SER A 780 -49.13 10.87 10.79
CA SER A 780 -50.33 11.08 9.98
C SER A 780 -51.13 9.78 9.79
N GLU A 781 -52.41 9.89 9.42
CA GLU A 781 -53.22 8.72 9.07
C GLU A 781 -52.72 8.01 7.81
N SER A 782 -52.05 8.75 6.91
CA SER A 782 -51.46 8.24 5.67
C SER A 782 -50.00 7.79 5.83
N GLN A 783 -49.44 7.77 7.05
CA GLN A 783 -48.00 7.57 7.27
C GLN A 783 -47.48 6.25 6.69
N ALA A 784 -48.20 5.15 6.92
CA ALA A 784 -47.86 3.83 6.39
C ALA A 784 -47.98 3.79 4.85
N ALA A 785 -48.98 4.48 4.30
CA ALA A 785 -49.19 4.58 2.85
C ALA A 785 -48.10 5.40 2.15
N LEU A 786 -47.51 6.38 2.85
CA LEU A 786 -46.38 7.17 2.36
C LEU A 786 -45.07 6.39 2.48
N TYR A 787 -44.75 5.88 3.68
CA TYR A 787 -43.46 5.22 3.95
C TYR A 787 -43.23 3.98 3.10
N ARG A 788 -44.28 3.19 2.79
CA ARG A 788 -44.15 2.00 1.92
C ARG A 788 -43.55 2.31 0.55
N MET A 789 -43.73 3.53 0.05
CA MET A 789 -43.19 3.95 -1.25
C MET A 789 -41.66 4.04 -1.26
N SER A 790 -41.02 4.02 -0.09
CA SER A 790 -39.56 3.95 0.05
C SER A 790 -38.99 2.53 -0.10
N GLY A 791 -39.80 1.48 -0.22
CA GLY A 791 -39.30 0.13 -0.58
C GLY A 791 -39.94 -1.04 0.15
N ASP A 792 -40.60 -0.83 1.29
CA ASP A 792 -41.32 -1.91 2.00
C ASP A 792 -42.80 -1.94 1.61
N LEU A 793 -43.10 -2.75 0.58
CA LEU A 793 -44.41 -2.86 -0.03
C LEU A 793 -45.34 -3.89 0.64
N ASN A 794 -44.98 -4.43 1.82
CA ASN A 794 -45.74 -5.49 2.47
C ASN A 794 -47.23 -5.11 2.66
N PRO A 795 -48.18 -5.95 2.17
CA PRO A 795 -49.62 -5.67 2.26
C PRO A 795 -50.13 -5.46 3.70
N LEU A 796 -49.44 -5.99 4.71
CA LEU A 796 -49.73 -5.79 6.14
C LEU A 796 -49.93 -4.32 6.53
N HIS A 797 -49.27 -3.40 5.83
CA HIS A 797 -49.29 -1.96 6.14
C HIS A 797 -50.38 -1.17 5.42
N ILE A 798 -51.19 -1.81 4.58
CA ILE A 798 -52.24 -1.11 3.81
C ILE A 798 -53.54 -1.91 3.59
N GLN A 799 -53.48 -3.24 3.57
CA GLN A 799 -54.64 -4.11 3.32
C GLN A 799 -55.19 -4.70 4.63
N PRO A 800 -56.43 -4.37 5.05
CA PRO A 800 -57.01 -4.87 6.30
C PRO A 800 -57.10 -6.39 6.40
N GLU A 801 -57.48 -7.06 5.31
CA GLU A 801 -57.63 -8.52 5.25
C GLU A 801 -56.29 -9.23 5.51
N PHE A 802 -55.20 -8.71 4.93
CA PHE A 802 -53.86 -9.24 5.13
C PHE A 802 -53.34 -8.95 6.54
N ALA A 803 -53.67 -7.78 7.10
CA ALA A 803 -53.32 -7.45 8.48
C ALA A 803 -54.01 -8.37 9.50
N ALA A 804 -55.25 -8.76 9.25
CA ALA A 804 -55.98 -9.72 10.08
C ALA A 804 -55.32 -11.10 10.10
N ILE A 805 -54.77 -11.58 8.96
CA ILE A 805 -54.00 -12.84 8.90
C ILE A 805 -52.75 -12.77 9.80
N GLY A 806 -52.10 -11.61 9.88
CA GLY A 806 -50.96 -11.35 10.76
C GLY A 806 -51.33 -11.25 12.25
N GLY A 807 -52.62 -11.15 12.58
CA GLY A 807 -53.15 -10.98 13.93
C GLY A 807 -53.36 -9.53 14.35
N PHE A 808 -53.55 -8.61 13.41
CA PHE A 808 -53.79 -7.19 13.69
C PHE A 808 -55.20 -6.77 13.25
N ASP A 809 -55.89 -6.00 14.09
CA ASP A 809 -57.27 -5.55 13.81
C ASP A 809 -57.36 -4.52 12.66
N LYS A 810 -56.23 -3.88 12.32
CA LYS A 810 -56.09 -2.92 11.22
C LYS A 810 -54.65 -2.91 10.70
N PRO A 811 -54.39 -2.34 9.51
CA PRO A 811 -53.03 -2.12 9.03
C PRO A 811 -52.20 -1.32 10.04
N ILE A 812 -50.95 -1.75 10.25
CA ILE A 812 -50.04 -1.13 11.22
C ILE A 812 -48.99 -0.30 10.51
N LEU A 813 -48.37 0.65 11.23
CA LEU A 813 -47.21 1.38 10.73
C LEU A 813 -45.99 0.44 10.63
N HIS A 814 -45.15 0.63 9.63
CA HIS A 814 -43.86 -0.06 9.54
C HIS A 814 -43.02 0.26 10.78
N GLY A 815 -42.48 -0.75 11.44
CA GLY A 815 -41.63 -0.47 12.59
C GLY A 815 -40.31 0.23 12.22
N LEU A 816 -39.83 0.06 10.98
CA LEU A 816 -38.72 0.85 10.43
C LEU A 816 -39.11 2.31 10.11
N CYS A 817 -40.40 2.60 9.90
CA CYS A 817 -40.87 3.99 9.88
C CYS A 817 -40.73 4.60 11.28
N SER A 818 -41.14 3.87 12.33
CA SER A 818 -40.97 4.30 13.73
C SER A 818 -39.48 4.49 14.10
N LEU A 819 -38.60 3.63 13.60
CA LEU A 819 -37.14 3.82 13.69
C LEU A 819 -36.70 5.12 13.02
N GLY A 820 -37.22 5.43 11.83
CA GLY A 820 -36.93 6.66 11.10
C GLY A 820 -37.29 7.91 11.90
N PHE A 821 -38.50 7.97 12.46
CA PHE A 821 -38.90 9.05 13.37
C PHE A 821 -37.95 9.16 14.57
N SER A 822 -37.65 8.03 15.22
CA SER A 822 -36.78 8.00 16.39
C SER A 822 -35.35 8.43 16.06
N GLY A 823 -34.79 7.96 14.94
CA GLY A 823 -33.44 8.31 14.48
C GLY A 823 -33.32 9.78 14.08
N LYS A 824 -34.36 10.35 13.46
CA LYS A 824 -34.50 11.79 13.19
C LYS A 824 -34.50 12.60 14.48
N HIS A 825 -35.29 12.19 15.48
CA HIS A 825 -35.33 12.88 16.78
C HIS A 825 -33.99 12.79 17.52
N VAL A 826 -33.32 11.63 17.50
CA VAL A 826 -31.99 11.49 18.09
C VAL A 826 -30.99 12.41 17.38
N LEU A 827 -31.03 12.47 16.05
CA LEU A 827 -30.18 13.36 15.26
C LEU A 827 -30.41 14.83 15.62
N GLN A 828 -31.67 15.28 15.70
CA GLN A 828 -32.02 16.66 16.04
C GLN A 828 -31.66 17.03 17.48
N THR A 829 -31.78 16.07 18.40
CA THR A 829 -31.61 16.33 19.85
C THR A 829 -30.15 16.21 20.28
N PHE A 830 -29.41 15.22 19.75
CA PHE A 830 -28.08 14.84 20.23
C PHE A 830 -26.98 14.94 19.15
N GLY A 831 -27.35 15.21 17.90
CA GLY A 831 -26.41 15.31 16.78
C GLY A 831 -26.14 13.98 16.07
N PRO A 832 -25.15 13.94 15.18
CA PRO A 832 -24.92 12.81 14.28
C PRO A 832 -24.48 11.55 15.02
N TRP A 833 -24.98 10.41 14.55
CA TRP A 833 -24.64 9.07 15.03
C TRP A 833 -24.24 8.17 13.86
N LYS A 834 -23.50 7.10 14.14
CA LYS A 834 -23.00 6.16 13.13
C LYS A 834 -23.70 4.80 13.16
N ASP A 835 -24.22 4.41 14.31
CA ASP A 835 -24.91 3.13 14.50
C ASP A 835 -26.26 3.36 15.18
N ILE A 836 -27.28 2.61 14.76
CA ILE A 836 -28.58 2.57 15.42
C ILE A 836 -29.12 1.15 15.45
N LYS A 837 -29.74 0.77 16.58
CA LYS A 837 -30.39 -0.53 16.77
C LYS A 837 -31.79 -0.33 17.30
N THR A 838 -32.74 -1.11 16.78
CA THR A 838 -34.08 -1.22 17.34
C THR A 838 -34.55 -2.66 17.41
N ARG A 839 -35.46 -2.93 18.34
CA ARG A 839 -36.32 -4.11 18.35
C ARG A 839 -37.69 -3.64 17.89
N VAL A 840 -38.19 -4.27 16.84
CA VAL A 840 -39.29 -3.79 16.00
C VAL A 840 -40.61 -4.44 16.38
#